data_AF-A0A2E7QPA6-F1
#
_entry.id   AF-A0A2E7QPA6-F1
#
_cell.length_a   1.000
_cell.length_b   1.000
_cell.length_c   1.000
_cell.angle_alpha   90.00
_cell.angle_beta   90.00
_cell.angle_gamma   90.00
#
_symmetry.space_group_name_H-M   'P 1'
#
loop_
_entity.id
_entity.type
_entity.pdbx_description
1 polymer ?
#
loop_
_entity_poly.entity_id
_entity_poly.type
_entity_poly.pdbx_seq_one_letter_code
_entity_poly.pdbx_strand_id
1 'polypeptide(L)'
;MIRSLNTGVLGIRTFQTGLDAIGNNLANINTVAYKAARVDFADTLNQTLRAPTPDTATVSGTTGMQVGNGLSITAIKNSFTQGAIKQTGVRTDLAIAGEGFFLVKDPTTNELFATRAGDFRTDKNGFLVTNGGQRVQGLNKLAPAYSDADKKQIGDLKMDVGAYMTDRTGVTVDSTTETLTKAGHGFSTGMQVRFSGTVPGTDPAITSSTVLYVRADATDSANKLSLHTTASDAAAGTNAINFTGSTGTPPTSLTGIKVDPFADQITKTAHGLVDGMEVKFKTNAPGGADLITSYYTKKIDDNTFSLHTGATPTNGNKANLTAATLTTFAVDASEDEITKNAHGFTTGDVVRFNTTAPTGANTSTSYYVRVINANKFALHSSISDASTGTDKINFTNVASGGSYGANFNRANTTTDQLTKTGHSIPTGTAVKFNTTAPTGANTTSTYYARAVDANTVTLHSTAAGAVAGTGIVDLSGAPANYELLSQQADYKLDADKNTYELTGQSYSQYTLTGGASISSFNVGADGNINMLLTDGTQYVRGQVLAQNFNNTQALMKQGSNLYSNLGTAGPLGTTGNTASATEILGGAEAPGNAGLGRIESGALELSNVDMAREFATMITTQRAFQANARVISTSDEILQEMMQLKR
;
A
#
# COMPACT_ATOMS: atom_id res chain seq x y z
N MET A 1 69.76 44.03 -14.55
CA MET A 1 69.99 42.61 -14.23
C MET A 1 69.07 42.08 -13.13
N ILE A 2 68.97 42.68 -11.95
CA ILE A 2 68.08 42.15 -10.88
C ILE A 2 66.60 42.02 -11.34
N ARG A 3 66.09 43.00 -12.11
CA ARG A 3 64.73 42.95 -12.67
C ARG A 3 64.54 41.87 -13.74
N SER A 4 65.53 41.63 -14.60
CA SER A 4 65.46 40.56 -15.62
C SER A 4 65.58 39.17 -14.99
N LEU A 5 66.39 39.04 -13.93
CA LEU A 5 66.49 37.81 -13.14
C LEU A 5 65.17 37.50 -12.43
N ASN A 6 64.53 38.47 -11.78
CA ASN A 6 63.23 38.29 -11.14
C ASN A 6 62.14 37.92 -12.14
N THR A 7 62.14 38.53 -13.33
CA THR A 7 61.20 38.21 -14.41
C THR A 7 61.42 36.78 -14.94
N GLY A 8 62.68 36.36 -15.10
CA GLY A 8 63.04 34.99 -15.50
C GLY A 8 62.64 33.95 -14.45
N VAL A 9 62.87 34.22 -13.17
CA VAL A 9 62.49 33.33 -12.06
C VAL A 9 60.96 33.19 -11.95
N LEU A 10 60.21 34.29 -12.11
CA LEU A 10 58.75 34.26 -12.16
C LEU A 10 58.24 33.43 -13.35
N GLY A 11 58.86 33.57 -14.53
CA GLY A 11 58.56 32.76 -15.70
C GLY A 11 58.82 31.27 -15.50
N ILE A 12 59.91 30.89 -14.83
CA ILE A 12 60.21 29.49 -14.49
C ILE A 12 59.13 28.89 -13.60
N ARG A 13 58.76 29.60 -12.51
CA ARG A 13 57.74 29.10 -11.56
C ARG A 13 56.37 28.93 -12.20
N THR A 14 55.96 29.89 -13.04
CA THR A 14 54.68 29.84 -13.74
C THR A 14 54.64 28.74 -14.80
N PHE A 15 55.72 28.55 -15.57
CA PHE A 15 55.82 27.42 -16.50
C PHE A 15 55.88 26.08 -15.80
N GLN A 16 56.48 25.99 -14.61
CA GLN A 16 56.44 24.77 -13.79
C GLN A 16 55.00 24.39 -13.43
N THR A 17 54.19 25.33 -12.94
CA THR A 17 52.77 25.05 -12.66
C THR A 17 51.99 24.69 -13.93
N GLY A 18 52.31 25.29 -15.07
CA GLY A 18 51.77 24.90 -16.37
C GLY A 18 52.10 23.44 -16.73
N LEU A 19 53.36 23.03 -16.54
CA LEU A 19 53.80 21.65 -16.75
C LEU A 19 53.13 20.67 -15.78
N ASP A 20 52.94 21.06 -14.53
CA ASP A 20 52.26 20.23 -13.53
C ASP A 20 50.79 19.97 -13.93
N ALA A 21 50.10 20.99 -14.43
CA ALA A 21 48.72 20.86 -14.92
C ALA A 21 48.64 19.94 -16.15
N ILE A 22 49.53 20.11 -17.14
CA ILE A 22 49.59 19.27 -18.33
C ILE A 22 49.94 17.81 -17.96
N GLY A 23 50.91 17.62 -17.05
CA GLY A 23 51.28 16.31 -16.54
C GLY A 23 50.11 15.62 -15.84
N ASN A 24 49.32 16.36 -15.05
CA ASN A 24 48.12 15.85 -14.41
C ASN A 24 47.03 15.47 -15.42
N ASN A 25 46.80 16.29 -16.46
CA ASN A 25 45.86 15.97 -17.53
C ASN A 25 46.25 14.65 -18.22
N LEU A 26 47.53 14.53 -18.61
CA LEU A 26 48.04 13.35 -19.30
C LEU A 26 47.95 12.08 -18.44
N ALA A 27 48.27 12.19 -17.15
CA ALA A 27 48.17 11.07 -16.21
C ALA A 27 46.73 10.56 -16.06
N ASN A 28 45.73 11.43 -16.23
CA ASN A 28 44.32 11.11 -16.05
C ASN A 28 43.54 10.92 -17.36
N ILE A 29 44.22 10.64 -18.47
CA ILE A 29 43.56 10.44 -19.77
C ILE A 29 42.62 9.22 -19.80
N ASN A 30 42.96 8.17 -19.05
CA ASN A 30 42.12 6.96 -18.97
C ASN A 30 41.14 7.00 -17.79
N THR A 31 41.16 8.07 -16.99
CA THR A 31 40.25 8.22 -15.86
C THR A 31 38.86 8.58 -16.38
N VAL A 32 37.86 7.84 -15.91
CA VAL A 32 36.45 8.04 -16.28
C VAL A 32 35.99 9.46 -15.93
N ALA A 33 35.43 10.16 -16.91
CA ALA A 33 34.86 11.51 -16.81
C ALA A 33 35.81 12.59 -16.24
N TYR A 34 37.12 12.42 -16.40
CA TYR A 34 38.08 13.46 -16.03
C TYR A 34 37.92 14.72 -16.90
N LYS A 35 37.99 15.88 -16.26
CA LYS A 35 37.97 17.20 -16.91
C LYS A 35 39.35 17.84 -16.86
N ALA A 36 39.88 18.11 -18.05
CA ALA A 36 41.17 18.75 -18.24
C ALA A 36 41.23 20.12 -17.56
N ALA A 37 42.31 20.38 -16.84
CA ALA A 37 42.61 21.68 -16.27
C ALA A 37 43.51 22.48 -17.22
N ARG A 38 43.20 23.75 -17.45
CA ARG A 38 44.02 24.69 -18.23
C ARG A 38 44.50 25.82 -17.34
N VAL A 39 45.77 26.19 -17.49
CA VAL A 39 46.38 27.36 -16.84
C VAL A 39 46.30 28.55 -17.77
N ASP A 40 45.70 29.64 -17.31
CA ASP A 40 45.69 30.93 -18.00
C ASP A 40 46.77 31.84 -17.41
N PHE A 41 47.62 32.40 -18.27
CA PHE A 41 48.68 33.34 -17.90
C PHE A 41 48.24 34.78 -18.18
N ALA A 42 48.63 35.72 -17.32
CA ALA A 42 48.53 37.16 -17.56
C ALA A 42 49.86 37.86 -17.26
N ASP A 43 50.10 38.98 -17.92
CA ASP A 43 51.19 39.88 -17.57
C ASP A 43 50.93 40.54 -16.20
N THR A 44 52.01 40.88 -15.50
CA THR A 44 51.92 41.62 -14.23
C THR A 44 51.94 43.12 -14.48
N LEU A 45 51.68 43.93 -13.44
CA LEU A 45 51.63 45.40 -13.56
C LEU A 45 52.89 45.96 -14.24
N ASN A 46 52.70 46.63 -15.39
CA ASN A 46 53.77 47.29 -16.13
C ASN A 46 54.24 48.55 -15.40
N GLN A 47 55.56 48.76 -15.34
CA GLN A 47 56.14 49.99 -14.81
C GLN A 47 56.23 51.05 -15.92
N THR A 48 55.54 52.17 -15.73
CA THR A 48 55.63 53.32 -16.65
C THR A 48 56.88 54.15 -16.31
N LEU A 49 57.84 54.19 -17.23
CA LEU A 49 59.05 55.02 -17.15
C LEU A 49 58.83 56.42 -17.70
N ARG A 50 57.90 56.58 -18.67
CA ARG A 50 57.46 57.86 -19.20
C ARG A 50 56.03 57.73 -19.71
N ALA A 51 55.13 58.62 -19.26
CA ALA A 51 53.78 58.69 -19.80
C ALA A 51 53.83 59.28 -21.23
N PRO A 52 52.95 58.83 -22.16
CA PRO A 52 52.86 59.44 -23.47
C PRO A 52 52.42 60.90 -23.36
N THR A 53 53.01 61.79 -24.16
CA THR A 53 52.64 63.21 -24.21
C THR A 53 51.95 63.52 -25.53
N PRO A 54 50.81 64.23 -25.55
CA PRO A 54 50.14 64.62 -26.78
C PRO A 54 50.96 65.61 -27.60
N ASP A 55 50.70 65.65 -28.90
CA ASP A 55 51.34 66.58 -29.85
C ASP A 55 50.84 68.02 -29.64
N THR A 56 51.73 69.01 -29.76
CA THR A 56 51.41 70.44 -29.64
C THR A 56 51.99 71.21 -30.84
N ALA A 57 51.53 72.44 -31.08
CA ALA A 57 51.92 73.24 -32.24
C ALA A 57 53.43 73.56 -32.36
N THR A 58 54.23 73.27 -31.33
CA THR A 58 55.68 73.58 -31.29
C THR A 58 56.54 72.39 -30.82
N VAL A 59 55.95 71.29 -30.35
CA VAL A 59 56.68 70.09 -29.88
C VAL A 59 55.89 68.83 -30.22
N SER A 60 56.55 67.89 -30.90
CA SER A 60 56.00 66.57 -31.23
C SER A 60 55.70 65.73 -29.99
N GLY A 61 54.55 65.05 -30.02
CA GLY A 61 54.19 64.08 -28.99
C GLY A 61 55.22 62.96 -28.86
N THR A 62 55.42 62.46 -27.64
CA THR A 62 56.34 61.34 -27.38
C THR A 62 55.58 60.09 -26.98
N THR A 63 56.03 58.93 -27.47
CA THR A 63 55.45 57.63 -27.08
C THR A 63 55.73 57.35 -25.61
N GLY A 64 54.77 56.70 -24.94
CA GLY A 64 54.97 56.19 -23.59
C GLY A 64 56.06 55.11 -23.55
N MET A 65 56.83 55.10 -22.47
CA MET A 65 57.82 54.06 -22.21
C MET A 65 57.34 53.23 -21.03
N GLN A 66 57.05 51.96 -21.28
CA GLN A 66 56.66 50.98 -20.26
C GLN A 66 57.58 49.77 -20.33
N VAL A 67 57.83 49.18 -19.17
CA VAL A 67 58.53 47.90 -19.05
C VAL A 67 57.64 46.92 -18.29
N GLY A 68 57.52 45.71 -18.82
CA GLY A 68 56.73 44.65 -18.19
C GLY A 68 57.47 43.99 -17.03
N ASN A 69 56.74 43.65 -15.97
CA ASN A 69 57.28 43.07 -14.75
C ASN A 69 57.18 41.52 -14.71
N GLY A 70 56.89 40.89 -15.85
CA GLY A 70 56.81 39.43 -16.03
C GLY A 70 55.39 38.90 -16.17
N LEU A 71 55.22 37.62 -15.83
CA LEU A 71 53.95 36.90 -15.94
C LEU A 71 53.51 36.30 -14.60
N SER A 72 52.20 36.14 -14.43
CA SER A 72 51.54 35.49 -13.30
C SER A 72 50.44 34.55 -13.78
N ILE A 73 50.00 33.64 -12.90
CA ILE A 73 48.88 32.75 -13.19
C ILE A 73 47.60 33.48 -12.80
N THR A 74 46.68 33.62 -13.76
CA THR A 74 45.38 34.27 -13.52
C THR A 74 44.40 33.30 -12.86
N ALA A 75 44.32 32.08 -13.41
CA ALA A 75 43.45 31.04 -12.91
C ALA A 75 43.88 29.67 -13.47
N ILE A 76 43.51 28.62 -12.75
CA ILE A 76 43.49 27.25 -13.27
C ILE A 76 42.01 26.87 -13.42
N LYS A 77 41.56 26.74 -14.67
CA LYS A 77 40.15 26.48 -14.99
C LYS A 77 39.98 25.05 -15.47
N ASN A 78 38.87 24.43 -15.07
CA ASN A 78 38.51 23.11 -15.59
C ASN A 78 37.68 23.28 -16.87
N SER A 79 38.00 22.51 -17.91
CA SER A 79 37.21 22.44 -19.13
C SER A 79 36.12 21.38 -18.96
N PHE A 80 34.85 21.78 -18.93
CA PHE A 80 33.70 20.88 -18.76
C PHE A 80 33.13 20.35 -20.08
N THR A 81 33.90 20.43 -21.18
CA THR A 81 33.49 19.81 -22.46
C THR A 81 33.30 18.31 -22.30
N GLN A 82 32.31 17.75 -23.01
CA GLN A 82 31.99 16.32 -23.01
C GLN A 82 33.17 15.50 -23.56
N GLY A 83 33.54 14.43 -22.85
CA GLY A 83 34.45 13.40 -23.35
C GLY A 83 33.73 12.33 -24.18
N ALA A 84 34.49 11.51 -24.90
CA ALA A 84 33.90 10.42 -25.68
C ALA A 84 33.15 9.42 -24.77
N ILE A 85 31.97 8.98 -25.19
CA ILE A 85 31.19 7.98 -24.44
C ILE A 85 31.57 6.59 -24.95
N LYS A 86 31.91 5.69 -24.02
CA LYS A 86 32.27 4.30 -24.30
C LYS A 86 31.25 3.36 -23.66
N GLN A 87 30.66 2.49 -24.47
CA GLN A 87 29.79 1.42 -24.00
C GLN A 87 30.62 0.36 -23.23
N THR A 88 30.22 0.06 -22.01
CA THR A 88 30.83 -0.96 -21.13
C THR A 88 29.97 -2.23 -21.02
N GLY A 89 28.67 -2.14 -21.32
CA GLY A 89 27.72 -3.23 -21.18
C GLY A 89 27.30 -3.54 -19.74
N VAL A 90 27.86 -2.82 -18.75
CA VAL A 90 27.50 -2.98 -17.33
C VAL A 90 26.34 -2.05 -17.00
N ARG A 91 25.21 -2.61 -16.55
CA ARG A 91 23.95 -1.87 -16.37
C ARG A 91 24.01 -0.76 -15.31
N THR A 92 24.95 -0.85 -14.37
CA THR A 92 25.18 0.17 -13.33
C THR A 92 26.04 1.34 -13.81
N ASP A 93 26.72 1.19 -14.95
CA ASP A 93 27.49 2.26 -15.55
C ASP A 93 26.56 3.23 -16.28
N LEU A 94 26.65 4.51 -15.94
CA LEU A 94 25.80 5.56 -16.48
C LEU A 94 26.66 6.71 -17.00
N ALA A 95 26.44 7.13 -18.25
CA ALA A 95 27.03 8.34 -18.81
C ALA A 95 25.94 9.39 -19.03
N ILE A 96 26.27 10.67 -18.81
CA ILE A 96 25.39 11.78 -19.22
C ILE A 96 25.85 12.25 -20.60
N ALA A 97 25.01 12.11 -21.61
CA ALA A 97 25.19 12.69 -22.94
C ALA A 97 24.62 14.11 -22.96
N GLY A 98 25.48 15.11 -22.70
CA GLY A 98 25.11 16.52 -22.69
C GLY A 98 25.60 17.25 -21.45
N GLU A 99 24.91 18.31 -21.02
CA GLU A 99 25.29 19.04 -19.81
C GLU A 99 24.67 18.44 -18.54
N GLY A 100 25.35 18.56 -17.42
CA GLY A 100 24.88 18.06 -16.13
C GLY A 100 25.91 17.21 -15.38
N PHE A 101 25.59 17.00 -14.11
CA PHE A 101 26.34 16.21 -13.15
C PHE A 101 25.40 15.34 -12.34
N PHE A 102 25.87 14.17 -11.95
CA PHE A 102 25.25 13.35 -10.92
C PHE A 102 25.52 13.97 -9.55
N LEU A 103 24.50 13.98 -8.68
CA LEU A 103 24.65 14.36 -7.29
C LEU A 103 24.91 13.11 -6.45
N VAL A 104 25.95 13.16 -5.63
CA VAL A 104 26.31 12.07 -4.71
C VAL A 104 26.50 12.64 -3.32
N LYS A 105 26.12 11.87 -2.31
CA LYS A 105 26.20 12.27 -0.91
C LYS A 105 27.08 11.30 -0.15
N ASP A 106 27.96 11.83 0.69
CA ASP A 106 28.71 11.00 1.62
C ASP A 106 27.79 10.54 2.78
N PRO A 107 27.67 9.23 3.03
CA PRO A 107 26.79 8.71 4.08
C PRO A 107 27.28 9.03 5.51
N THR A 108 28.56 9.35 5.70
CA THR A 108 29.16 9.64 7.02
C THR A 108 29.07 11.12 7.35
N THR A 109 29.46 12.00 6.43
CA THR A 109 29.48 13.45 6.67
C THR A 109 28.19 14.15 6.26
N ASN A 110 27.32 13.48 5.49
CA ASN A 110 26.15 14.05 4.83
C ASN A 110 26.47 15.19 3.85
N GLU A 111 27.73 15.35 3.46
CA GLU A 111 28.14 16.35 2.47
C GLU A 111 27.74 15.94 1.06
N LEU A 112 27.29 16.91 0.27
CA LEU A 112 26.89 16.72 -1.11
C LEU A 112 28.05 17.05 -2.05
N PHE A 113 28.24 16.21 -3.07
CA PHE A 113 29.22 16.39 -4.13
C PHE A 113 28.56 16.23 -5.49
N ALA A 114 29.09 16.89 -6.51
CA ALA A 114 28.75 16.64 -7.89
C ALA A 114 29.83 15.76 -8.52
N THR A 115 29.44 14.85 -9.41
CA THR A 115 30.36 14.04 -10.20
C THR A 115 29.81 13.84 -11.60
N ARG A 116 30.70 13.62 -12.55
CA ARG A 116 30.35 13.19 -13.91
C ARG A 116 30.78 11.76 -14.18
N ALA A 117 31.56 11.17 -13.27
CA ALA A 117 31.87 9.76 -13.30
C ALA A 117 30.63 8.97 -12.89
N GLY A 118 30.24 8.02 -13.73
CA GLY A 118 29.12 7.13 -13.45
C GLY A 118 29.52 5.66 -13.43
N ASP A 119 30.73 5.38 -12.95
CA ASP A 119 31.22 4.04 -12.59
C ASP A 119 30.58 3.56 -11.27
N PHE A 120 29.25 3.47 -11.27
CA PHE A 120 28.49 3.13 -10.07
C PHE A 120 28.43 1.62 -9.84
N ARG A 121 28.30 1.24 -8.56
CA ARG A 121 28.08 -0.14 -8.11
C ARG A 121 27.00 -0.18 -7.04
N THR A 122 26.41 -1.35 -6.84
CA THR A 122 25.45 -1.56 -5.76
C THR A 122 26.16 -2.05 -4.49
N ASP A 123 25.86 -1.44 -3.34
CA ASP A 123 26.33 -1.94 -2.05
C ASP A 123 25.48 -3.11 -1.52
N LYS A 124 25.88 -3.72 -0.39
CA LYS A 124 25.13 -4.82 0.27
C LYS A 124 23.72 -4.42 0.69
N ASN A 125 23.49 -3.14 0.96
CA ASN A 125 22.21 -2.59 1.36
C ASN A 125 21.34 -2.20 0.16
N GLY A 126 21.88 -2.36 -1.04
CA GLY A 126 21.26 -2.04 -2.31
C GLY A 126 21.39 -0.63 -2.78
N PHE A 127 22.12 0.25 -2.12
CA PHE A 127 22.28 1.62 -2.58
C PHE A 127 23.21 1.68 -3.78
N LEU A 128 22.90 2.58 -4.72
CA LEU A 128 23.82 2.90 -5.80
C LEU A 128 24.91 3.80 -5.22
N VAL A 129 26.15 3.30 -5.23
CA VAL A 129 27.32 4.00 -4.69
C VAL A 129 28.38 4.16 -5.76
N THR A 130 29.17 5.22 -5.64
CA THR A 130 30.42 5.38 -6.39
C THR A 130 31.48 4.38 -5.90
N ASN A 131 32.61 4.29 -6.61
CA ASN A 131 33.75 3.52 -6.12
C ASN A 131 34.30 4.03 -4.77
N GLY A 132 34.15 5.35 -4.50
CA GLY A 132 34.48 6.00 -3.24
C GLY A 132 33.46 5.81 -2.10
N GLY A 133 32.34 5.12 -2.34
CA GLY A 133 31.32 4.85 -1.32
C GLY A 133 30.30 5.98 -1.10
N GLN A 134 30.32 7.04 -1.92
CA GLN A 134 29.28 8.07 -1.90
C GLN A 134 28.00 7.54 -2.55
N ARG A 135 26.83 7.85 -1.99
CA ARG A 135 25.52 7.40 -2.48
C ARG A 135 24.94 8.36 -3.50
N VAL A 136 24.50 7.83 -4.64
CA VAL A 136 23.84 8.62 -5.67
C VAL A 136 22.49 9.11 -5.17
N GLN A 137 22.20 10.39 -5.41
CA GLN A 137 20.94 11.03 -5.05
C GLN A 137 19.97 10.99 -6.24
N GLY A 138 18.70 10.79 -5.94
CA GLY A 138 17.63 10.79 -6.94
C GLY A 138 16.26 10.61 -6.29
N LEU A 139 15.23 10.40 -7.12
CA LEU A 139 13.91 10.03 -6.63
C LEU A 139 13.92 8.53 -6.35
N ASN A 140 13.71 8.12 -5.09
CA ASN A 140 13.80 6.71 -4.69
C ASN A 140 12.44 6.05 -4.41
N LYS A 141 11.34 6.81 -4.43
CA LYS A 141 9.97 6.39 -4.11
C LYS A 141 9.00 6.54 -5.30
N LEU A 142 9.44 6.22 -6.52
CA LEU A 142 8.56 6.31 -7.72
C LEU A 142 7.67 5.08 -7.92
N ALA A 143 7.84 4.04 -7.10
CA ALA A 143 6.98 2.85 -7.17
C ALA A 143 5.49 3.20 -6.89
N PRO A 144 4.53 2.48 -7.48
CA PRO A 144 3.10 2.78 -7.36
C PRO A 144 2.53 2.79 -5.93
N ALA A 145 3.24 2.18 -4.98
CA ALA A 145 2.84 2.10 -3.56
C ALA A 145 3.02 3.43 -2.79
N TYR A 146 3.74 4.41 -3.34
CA TYR A 146 4.03 5.67 -2.66
C TYR A 146 3.03 6.77 -3.01
N SER A 147 2.74 7.66 -2.04
CA SER A 147 1.89 8.83 -2.24
C SER A 147 2.54 9.82 -3.23
N ASP A 148 1.76 10.66 -3.90
CA ASP A 148 2.31 11.61 -4.88
C ASP A 148 3.23 12.68 -4.24
N ALA A 149 3.09 12.91 -2.93
CA ALA A 149 4.01 13.76 -2.16
C ALA A 149 5.35 13.06 -1.90
N ASP A 150 5.33 11.76 -1.63
CA ASP A 150 6.53 10.94 -1.43
C ASP A 150 7.34 10.76 -2.71
N LYS A 151 6.67 10.69 -3.88
CA LYS A 151 7.31 10.55 -5.19
C LYS A 151 8.23 11.71 -5.57
N LYS A 152 8.03 12.89 -4.98
CA LYS A 152 8.83 14.10 -5.23
C LYS A 152 10.01 14.26 -4.28
N GLN A 153 10.12 13.41 -3.24
CA GLN A 153 11.23 13.50 -2.30
C GLN A 153 12.50 12.93 -2.92
N ILE A 154 13.56 13.73 -2.87
CA ILE A 154 14.90 13.32 -3.30
C ILE A 154 15.61 12.67 -2.12
N GLY A 155 16.25 11.53 -2.37
CA GLY A 155 17.02 10.82 -1.37
C GLY A 155 17.99 9.81 -1.98
N ASP A 156 18.59 9.00 -1.11
CA ASP A 156 19.55 7.98 -1.51
C ASP A 156 18.90 6.95 -2.45
N LEU A 157 19.52 6.77 -3.61
CA LEU A 157 19.03 5.87 -4.64
C LEU A 157 19.34 4.42 -4.28
N LYS A 158 18.30 3.59 -4.23
CA LYS A 158 18.42 2.16 -3.93
C LYS A 158 18.04 1.33 -5.15
N MET A 159 18.92 0.42 -5.54
CA MET A 159 18.83 -0.56 -6.64
C MET A 159 18.44 -1.97 -6.17
N ASP A 160 18.76 -2.36 -4.93
CA ASP A 160 18.41 -3.70 -4.40
C ASP A 160 17.08 -3.75 -3.63
N VAL A 161 16.48 -4.94 -3.70
CA VAL A 161 15.14 -5.37 -3.29
C VAL A 161 14.75 -4.91 -1.89
N GLY A 162 13.68 -4.12 -1.79
CA GLY A 162 12.70 -4.45 -0.76
C GLY A 162 12.17 -5.82 -1.15
N ALA A 163 12.30 -6.82 -0.28
CA ALA A 163 11.65 -8.11 -0.51
C ALA A 163 10.19 -7.80 -0.82
N TYR A 164 9.79 -7.99 -2.07
CA TYR A 164 8.37 -8.15 -2.33
C TYR A 164 7.93 -9.33 -1.49
N MET A 165 6.90 -9.11 -0.69
CA MET A 165 6.49 -10.03 0.35
C MET A 165 6.27 -11.40 -0.26
N THR A 166 6.97 -12.42 0.24
CA THR A 166 6.72 -13.81 -0.14
C THR A 166 5.22 -14.10 -0.16
N ASP A 167 4.78 -14.84 -1.18
CA ASP A 167 3.41 -15.32 -1.34
C ASP A 167 2.81 -15.75 -0.01
N ARG A 168 1.64 -15.19 0.29
CA ARG A 168 0.85 -15.60 1.44
C ARG A 168 -0.06 -16.71 0.97
N THR A 169 0.44 -17.93 1.12
CA THR A 169 -0.39 -19.13 1.05
C THR A 169 -1.23 -19.23 2.32
N GLY A 170 -2.44 -19.76 2.20
CA GLY A 170 -3.30 -19.97 3.37
C GLY A 170 -4.18 -18.80 3.76
N VAL A 171 -4.52 -17.91 2.82
CA VAL A 171 -5.43 -16.79 3.09
C VAL A 171 -6.87 -17.28 2.97
N THR A 172 -7.66 -17.03 4.01
CA THR A 172 -9.05 -17.45 4.09
C THR A 172 -9.97 -16.26 3.82
N VAL A 173 -10.94 -16.42 2.93
CA VAL A 173 -11.94 -15.39 2.65
C VAL A 173 -13.16 -15.63 3.53
N ASP A 174 -13.53 -14.64 4.35
CA ASP A 174 -14.80 -14.63 5.06
C ASP A 174 -15.85 -13.97 4.16
N SER A 175 -16.73 -14.79 3.61
CA SER A 175 -17.82 -14.37 2.73
C SER A 175 -18.85 -13.46 3.40
N THR A 176 -18.92 -13.47 4.74
CA THR A 176 -19.91 -12.69 5.51
C THR A 176 -19.42 -11.27 5.80
N THR A 177 -18.10 -11.12 6.00
CA THR A 177 -17.49 -9.83 6.34
C THR A 177 -16.72 -9.21 5.18
N GLU A 178 -16.62 -9.90 4.04
CA GLU A 178 -15.84 -9.50 2.86
C GLU A 178 -14.35 -9.21 3.22
N THR A 179 -13.87 -9.80 4.32
CA THR A 179 -12.48 -9.69 4.77
C THR A 179 -11.71 -10.97 4.53
N LEU A 180 -10.42 -10.81 4.26
CA LEU A 180 -9.45 -11.88 4.16
C LEU A 180 -8.74 -12.01 5.50
N THR A 181 -8.61 -13.23 6.00
CA THR A 181 -7.99 -13.53 7.27
C THR A 181 -6.72 -14.37 7.06
N LYS A 182 -5.62 -13.92 7.65
CA LYS A 182 -4.35 -14.64 7.71
C LYS A 182 -3.53 -14.13 8.87
N ALA A 183 -3.20 -15.01 9.82
CA ALA A 183 -2.38 -14.65 10.96
C ALA A 183 -1.03 -14.05 10.53
N GLY A 184 -0.72 -12.86 11.05
CA GLY A 184 0.55 -12.16 10.80
C GLY A 184 0.78 -11.83 9.32
N HIS A 185 -0.25 -11.42 8.58
CA HIS A 185 -0.17 -11.21 7.12
C HIS A 185 0.84 -10.13 6.69
N GLY A 186 1.25 -9.23 7.59
CA GLY A 186 2.34 -8.27 7.36
C GLY A 186 2.06 -7.23 6.28
N PHE A 187 0.80 -7.12 5.82
CA PHE A 187 0.39 -6.13 4.82
C PHE A 187 -0.06 -4.84 5.51
N SER A 188 0.42 -3.68 5.05
CA SER A 188 -0.11 -2.38 5.46
C SER A 188 -1.17 -1.86 4.48
N THR A 189 -2.01 -0.93 4.95
CA THR A 189 -2.99 -0.24 4.12
C THR A 189 -2.32 0.55 2.98
N GLY A 190 -2.83 0.40 1.77
CA GLY A 190 -2.32 1.02 0.54
C GLY A 190 -1.40 0.14 -0.30
N MET A 191 -1.01 -1.05 0.18
CA MET A 191 -0.12 -1.93 -0.58
C MET A 191 -0.83 -2.65 -1.72
N GLN A 192 -0.13 -2.84 -2.84
CA GLN A 192 -0.67 -3.55 -4.00
C GLN A 192 -0.46 -5.07 -3.88
N VAL A 193 -1.49 -5.85 -4.20
CA VAL A 193 -1.48 -7.32 -4.21
C VAL A 193 -2.23 -7.87 -5.42
N ARG A 194 -1.96 -9.14 -5.75
CA ARG A 194 -2.65 -9.91 -6.79
C ARG A 194 -2.90 -11.35 -6.32
N PHE A 195 -3.85 -12.03 -6.95
CA PHE A 195 -4.02 -13.47 -6.80
C PHE A 195 -3.16 -14.21 -7.81
N SER A 196 -2.40 -15.23 -7.40
CA SER A 196 -1.59 -16.07 -8.31
C SER A 196 -2.35 -17.20 -8.99
N GLY A 197 -3.63 -17.37 -8.66
CA GLY A 197 -4.46 -18.46 -9.19
C GLY A 197 -5.91 -18.05 -9.23
N THR A 198 -6.79 -18.95 -8.80
CA THR A 198 -8.23 -18.70 -8.73
C THR A 198 -8.50 -17.48 -7.85
N VAL A 199 -9.19 -16.49 -8.41
CA VAL A 199 -9.66 -15.33 -7.66
C VAL A 199 -10.87 -15.77 -6.82
N PRO A 200 -10.99 -15.35 -5.55
CA PRO A 200 -12.18 -15.61 -4.77
C PRO A 200 -13.39 -14.87 -5.35
N GLY A 201 -14.56 -15.52 -5.35
CA GLY A 201 -15.82 -14.92 -5.77
C GLY A 201 -16.12 -15.00 -7.27
N THR A 202 -17.24 -14.40 -7.68
CA THR A 202 -17.73 -14.46 -9.08
C THR A 202 -17.71 -13.09 -9.75
N ASP A 203 -16.98 -12.10 -9.23
CA ASP A 203 -16.86 -10.79 -9.87
C ASP A 203 -16.03 -10.93 -11.16
N PRO A 204 -16.65 -10.80 -12.36
CA PRO A 204 -15.94 -10.95 -13.61
C PRO A 204 -14.91 -9.83 -13.86
N ALA A 205 -14.96 -8.72 -13.11
CA ALA A 205 -14.02 -7.62 -13.23
C ALA A 205 -12.65 -7.90 -12.58
N ILE A 206 -12.53 -8.95 -11.75
CA ILE A 206 -11.31 -9.25 -11.00
C ILE A 206 -10.71 -10.56 -11.51
N THR A 207 -9.62 -10.42 -12.24
CA THR A 207 -8.80 -11.53 -12.73
C THR A 207 -7.51 -11.68 -11.91
N SER A 208 -6.78 -12.78 -12.09
CA SER A 208 -5.43 -12.96 -11.50
C SER A 208 -4.43 -11.88 -11.94
N SER A 209 -4.72 -11.16 -13.03
CA SER A 209 -3.94 -10.01 -13.49
C SER A 209 -4.42 -8.66 -12.94
N THR A 210 -5.49 -8.60 -12.15
CA THR A 210 -6.02 -7.33 -11.62
C THR A 210 -5.21 -6.90 -10.40
N VAL A 211 -4.68 -5.66 -10.41
CA VAL A 211 -3.96 -5.08 -9.26
C VAL A 211 -4.98 -4.60 -8.24
N LEU A 212 -4.84 -5.04 -6.99
CA LEU A 212 -5.73 -4.68 -5.90
C LEU A 212 -4.94 -3.99 -4.78
N TYR A 213 -5.60 -3.15 -4.01
CA TYR A 213 -5.01 -2.42 -2.88
C TYR A 213 -5.51 -3.00 -1.56
N VAL A 214 -4.59 -3.26 -0.65
CA VAL A 214 -4.87 -3.81 0.68
C VAL A 214 -5.29 -2.69 1.62
N ARG A 215 -6.30 -2.95 2.45
CA ARG A 215 -6.56 -2.21 3.67
C ARG A 215 -6.48 -3.19 4.85
N ALA A 216 -5.56 -2.93 5.77
CA ALA A 216 -5.53 -3.66 7.03
C ALA A 216 -6.75 -3.25 7.88
N ASP A 217 -7.40 -4.21 8.52
CA ASP A 217 -8.55 -3.95 9.37
C ASP A 217 -8.16 -3.04 10.55
N ALA A 218 -9.04 -2.13 10.95
CA ALA A 218 -8.75 -1.18 12.03
C ALA A 218 -8.72 -1.82 13.43
N THR A 219 -9.40 -2.96 13.60
CA THR A 219 -9.52 -3.67 14.87
C THR A 219 -8.55 -4.85 14.98
N ASP A 220 -8.13 -5.43 13.84
CA ASP A 220 -7.12 -6.49 13.78
C ASP A 220 -6.22 -6.37 12.53
N SER A 221 -5.36 -5.36 12.53
CA SER A 221 -4.44 -5.08 11.41
C SER A 221 -3.35 -6.13 11.20
N ALA A 222 -3.21 -7.10 12.11
CA ALA A 222 -2.22 -8.16 12.02
C ALA A 222 -2.77 -9.40 11.32
N ASN A 223 -4.10 -9.63 11.40
CA ASN A 223 -4.71 -10.87 10.94
C ASN A 223 -5.85 -10.68 9.93
N LYS A 224 -6.41 -9.48 9.76
CA LYS A 224 -7.54 -9.21 8.86
C LYS A 224 -7.24 -8.09 7.87
N LEU A 225 -7.63 -8.28 6.61
CA LEU A 225 -7.48 -7.29 5.55
C LEU A 225 -8.67 -7.30 4.59
N SER A 226 -8.92 -6.18 3.91
CA SER A 226 -9.86 -6.07 2.78
C SER A 226 -9.11 -5.63 1.52
N LEU A 227 -9.66 -5.96 0.34
CA LEU A 227 -9.08 -5.58 -0.94
C LEU A 227 -9.95 -4.54 -1.63
N HIS A 228 -9.33 -3.62 -2.36
CA HIS A 228 -9.96 -2.47 -3.03
C HIS A 228 -9.38 -2.31 -4.43
N THR A 229 -10.13 -1.72 -5.35
CA THR A 229 -9.66 -1.48 -6.73
C THR A 229 -8.76 -0.24 -6.85
N THR A 230 -8.86 0.70 -5.91
CA THR A 230 -8.02 1.91 -5.89
C THR A 230 -7.36 2.15 -4.53
N ALA A 231 -6.23 2.88 -4.53
CA ALA A 231 -5.53 3.27 -3.31
C ALA A 231 -6.37 4.20 -2.42
N SER A 232 -7.18 5.08 -3.04
CA SER A 232 -8.06 6.01 -2.33
C SER A 232 -9.15 5.28 -1.56
N ASP A 233 -9.77 4.28 -2.20
CA ASP A 233 -10.78 3.41 -1.58
C ASP A 233 -10.18 2.59 -0.43
N ALA A 234 -8.97 2.06 -0.59
CA ALA A 234 -8.27 1.37 0.49
C ALA A 234 -7.98 2.26 1.71
N ALA A 235 -7.60 3.53 1.48
CA ALA A 235 -7.36 4.49 2.56
C ALA A 235 -8.67 4.95 3.24
N ALA A 236 -9.73 5.17 2.46
CA ALA A 236 -11.04 5.59 2.97
C ALA A 236 -11.84 4.45 3.62
N GLY A 237 -11.64 3.21 3.17
CA GLY A 237 -12.41 2.03 3.62
C GLY A 237 -13.74 1.90 2.91
N THR A 238 -13.85 2.48 1.71
CA THR A 238 -15.03 2.46 0.86
C THR A 238 -14.82 1.48 -0.28
N ASN A 239 -15.89 0.90 -0.84
CA ASN A 239 -15.81 0.07 -2.05
C ASN A 239 -14.86 -1.14 -1.97
N ALA A 240 -14.88 -1.85 -0.83
CA ALA A 240 -14.19 -3.12 -0.73
C ALA A 240 -14.72 -4.10 -1.78
N ILE A 241 -13.83 -4.97 -2.27
CA ILE A 241 -14.17 -6.02 -3.21
C ILE A 241 -15.13 -6.99 -2.54
N ASN A 242 -16.26 -7.22 -3.19
CA ASN A 242 -17.20 -8.23 -2.78
C ASN A 242 -16.82 -9.59 -3.39
N PHE A 243 -16.47 -10.54 -2.52
CA PHE A 243 -16.16 -11.92 -2.92
C PHE A 243 -17.40 -12.82 -2.97
N THR A 244 -18.58 -12.31 -2.65
CA THR A 244 -19.87 -13.01 -2.78
C THR A 244 -20.53 -12.64 -4.09
N GLY A 245 -20.72 -13.64 -4.95
CA GLY A 245 -21.29 -13.43 -6.28
C GLY A 245 -22.69 -12.84 -6.25
N SER A 246 -22.83 -11.62 -6.76
CA SER A 246 -24.06 -11.13 -7.35
C SER A 246 -23.69 -10.24 -8.52
N THR A 247 -23.72 -10.82 -9.72
CA THR A 247 -23.55 -10.11 -10.98
C THR A 247 -24.65 -9.07 -11.14
N GLY A 248 -24.28 -7.81 -11.02
CA GLY A 248 -25.13 -6.66 -11.21
C GLY A 248 -24.64 -5.56 -10.31
N THR A 249 -24.22 -4.45 -10.91
CA THR A 249 -24.20 -3.19 -10.17
C THR A 249 -25.67 -2.80 -9.94
N PRO A 250 -26.18 -2.89 -8.69
CA PRO A 250 -26.88 -1.74 -8.14
C PRO A 250 -26.09 -1.11 -7.00
N PRO A 251 -26.19 0.21 -6.85
CA PRO A 251 -25.31 1.00 -6.01
C PRO A 251 -25.67 0.85 -4.53
N THR A 252 -24.65 1.09 -3.69
CA THR A 252 -24.71 1.64 -2.33
C THR A 252 -25.90 1.21 -1.47
N SER A 253 -25.64 0.40 -0.45
CA SER A 253 -26.54 0.22 0.70
C SER A 253 -27.13 1.58 1.14
N LEU A 254 -28.38 1.85 0.79
CA LEU A 254 -29.09 3.06 1.19
C LEU A 254 -29.48 2.92 2.67
N THR A 255 -28.71 3.56 3.56
CA THR A 255 -29.03 3.65 4.99
C THR A 255 -29.81 4.95 5.28
N GLY A 256 -30.63 4.94 6.33
CA GLY A 256 -31.39 6.14 6.77
C GLY A 256 -32.64 6.43 5.93
N ILE A 257 -33.26 5.41 5.37
CA ILE A 257 -34.52 5.50 4.63
C ILE A 257 -35.69 5.82 5.59
N LYS A 258 -36.59 6.72 5.19
CA LYS A 258 -37.88 6.95 5.88
C LYS A 258 -39.02 6.35 5.05
N VAL A 259 -39.93 5.64 5.70
CA VAL A 259 -41.09 5.04 5.05
C VAL A 259 -42.33 5.83 5.43
N ASP A 260 -43.09 6.27 4.43
CA ASP A 260 -44.42 6.83 4.60
C ASP A 260 -45.45 5.72 4.34
N PRO A 261 -46.02 5.13 5.41
CA PRO A 261 -46.96 4.01 5.29
C PRO A 261 -48.35 4.44 4.81
N PHE A 262 -48.67 5.74 4.71
CA PHE A 262 -49.96 6.22 4.22
C PHE A 262 -49.95 6.49 2.71
N ALA A 263 -48.78 6.83 2.17
CA ALA A 263 -48.58 7.06 0.74
C ALA A 263 -48.03 5.84 -0.01
N ASP A 264 -47.64 4.77 0.71
CA ASP A 264 -46.84 3.63 0.22
C ASP A 264 -45.59 4.12 -0.53
N GLN A 265 -44.85 5.02 0.12
CA GLN A 265 -43.68 5.69 -0.44
C GLN A 265 -42.49 5.62 0.52
N ILE A 266 -41.31 5.73 -0.06
CA ILE A 266 -40.05 5.68 0.63
C ILE A 266 -39.27 6.94 0.30
N THR A 267 -38.91 7.73 1.32
CA THR A 267 -38.17 8.98 1.17
C THR A 267 -36.72 8.80 1.63
N LYS A 268 -35.79 9.21 0.76
CA LYS A 268 -34.36 9.31 1.03
C LYS A 268 -33.77 10.42 0.16
N THR A 269 -33.11 11.39 0.79
CA THR A 269 -32.44 12.48 0.07
C THR A 269 -31.41 11.93 -0.92
N ALA A 270 -31.55 12.33 -2.19
CA ALA A 270 -30.67 11.97 -3.32
C ALA A 270 -30.42 10.45 -3.44
N HIS A 271 -31.48 9.67 -3.63
CA HIS A 271 -31.39 8.20 -3.61
C HIS A 271 -30.75 7.59 -4.88
N GLY A 272 -30.70 8.31 -6.01
CA GLY A 272 -30.01 7.86 -7.23
C GLY A 272 -30.63 6.63 -7.94
N LEU A 273 -31.85 6.23 -7.54
CA LEU A 273 -32.58 5.08 -8.11
C LEU A 273 -33.35 5.49 -9.37
N VAL A 274 -33.50 4.55 -10.31
CA VAL A 274 -34.23 4.73 -11.57
C VAL A 274 -35.38 3.71 -11.68
N ASP A 275 -36.38 4.01 -12.49
CA ASP A 275 -37.55 3.14 -12.70
C ASP A 275 -37.14 1.75 -13.18
N GLY A 276 -37.71 0.72 -12.54
CA GLY A 276 -37.45 -0.69 -12.87
C GLY A 276 -36.15 -1.25 -12.29
N MET A 277 -35.44 -0.50 -11.44
CA MET A 277 -34.26 -1.02 -10.73
C MET A 277 -34.67 -1.96 -9.59
N GLU A 278 -34.06 -3.15 -9.55
CA GLU A 278 -34.27 -4.15 -8.50
C GLU A 278 -33.59 -3.76 -7.18
N VAL A 279 -34.31 -3.88 -6.07
CA VAL A 279 -33.87 -3.56 -4.72
C VAL A 279 -34.32 -4.65 -3.73
N LYS A 280 -33.53 -4.84 -2.67
CA LYS A 280 -33.80 -5.81 -1.61
C LYS A 280 -33.48 -5.23 -0.25
N PHE A 281 -34.30 -5.53 0.75
CA PHE A 281 -34.05 -5.12 2.13
C PHE A 281 -33.04 -6.06 2.79
N LYS A 282 -31.91 -5.50 3.26
CA LYS A 282 -30.88 -6.26 3.99
C LYS A 282 -31.23 -6.47 5.47
N THR A 283 -31.82 -5.47 6.11
CA THR A 283 -32.23 -5.50 7.52
C THR A 283 -33.54 -4.72 7.68
N ASN A 284 -34.45 -5.23 8.52
CA ASN A 284 -35.75 -4.61 8.87
C ASN A 284 -36.55 -4.07 7.66
N ALA A 285 -37.27 -4.96 6.96
CA ALA A 285 -38.19 -4.56 5.90
C ALA A 285 -39.41 -3.78 6.47
N PRO A 286 -39.90 -2.72 5.80
CA PRO A 286 -41.16 -2.07 6.14
C PRO A 286 -42.34 -3.04 6.03
N GLY A 287 -43.41 -2.76 6.76
CA GLY A 287 -44.58 -3.63 6.82
C GLY A 287 -45.13 -3.97 5.44
N GLY A 288 -45.46 -5.22 5.15
CA GLY A 288 -45.91 -5.64 3.82
C GLY A 288 -44.79 -5.86 2.78
N ALA A 289 -43.53 -5.52 3.10
CA ALA A 289 -42.34 -5.96 2.39
C ALA A 289 -41.56 -7.02 3.20
N ASP A 290 -40.86 -7.92 2.53
CA ASP A 290 -40.04 -8.96 3.16
C ASP A 290 -38.56 -8.86 2.78
N LEU A 291 -37.70 -9.45 3.60
CA LEU A 291 -36.25 -9.55 3.41
C LEU A 291 -35.88 -10.55 2.30
N ILE A 292 -36.79 -11.45 1.91
CA ILE A 292 -36.50 -12.51 0.92
C ILE A 292 -36.84 -12.03 -0.51
N THR A 293 -37.96 -11.33 -0.67
CA THR A 293 -38.52 -10.93 -1.96
C THR A 293 -37.76 -9.75 -2.57
N SER A 294 -37.46 -9.82 -3.86
CA SER A 294 -36.94 -8.68 -4.64
C SER A 294 -38.07 -7.74 -5.05
N TYR A 295 -37.84 -6.43 -4.92
CA TYR A 295 -38.78 -5.40 -5.34
C TYR A 295 -38.16 -4.53 -6.43
N TYR A 296 -39.01 -3.87 -7.22
CA TYR A 296 -38.59 -2.95 -8.27
C TYR A 296 -39.01 -1.53 -7.91
N THR A 297 -38.14 -0.56 -8.16
CA THR A 297 -38.39 0.84 -7.78
C THR A 297 -39.11 1.61 -8.87
N LYS A 298 -39.98 2.52 -8.46
CA LYS A 298 -40.53 3.58 -9.32
C LYS A 298 -40.24 4.92 -8.67
N LYS A 299 -39.43 5.73 -9.35
CA LYS A 299 -39.08 7.08 -8.95
C LYS A 299 -40.32 7.97 -9.02
N ILE A 300 -40.54 8.73 -7.95
CA ILE A 300 -41.58 9.74 -7.87
C ILE A 300 -40.94 11.13 -8.03
N ASP A 301 -39.86 11.37 -7.29
CA ASP A 301 -38.97 12.52 -7.43
C ASP A 301 -37.53 12.13 -7.05
N ASP A 302 -36.59 13.07 -6.97
CA ASP A 302 -35.17 12.78 -6.63
C ASP A 302 -34.94 12.32 -5.18
N ASN A 303 -35.96 12.43 -4.34
CA ASN A 303 -35.93 12.12 -2.91
C ASN A 303 -36.94 11.05 -2.49
N THR A 304 -37.80 10.58 -3.40
CA THR A 304 -38.94 9.72 -3.07
C THR A 304 -39.18 8.68 -4.16
N PHE A 305 -39.40 7.43 -3.75
CA PHE A 305 -39.70 6.31 -4.65
C PHE A 305 -40.73 5.36 -4.03
N SER A 306 -41.37 4.54 -4.87
CA SER A 306 -42.27 3.45 -4.44
C SER A 306 -41.73 2.09 -4.85
N LEU A 307 -42.18 1.04 -4.15
CA LEU A 307 -41.80 -0.35 -4.43
C LEU A 307 -42.87 -1.08 -5.20
N HIS A 308 -42.46 -1.99 -6.09
CA HIS A 308 -43.32 -2.77 -6.96
C HIS A 308 -42.85 -4.22 -7.00
N THR A 309 -43.77 -5.17 -7.20
CA THR A 309 -43.47 -6.61 -7.25
C THR A 309 -43.04 -7.11 -8.62
N GLY A 310 -43.04 -6.25 -9.65
CA GLY A 310 -42.65 -6.61 -11.03
C GLY A 310 -41.76 -5.57 -11.70
N ALA A 311 -40.94 -6.02 -12.65
CA ALA A 311 -39.90 -5.22 -13.32
C ALA A 311 -40.43 -4.01 -14.11
N THR A 312 -41.71 -4.03 -14.51
CA THR A 312 -42.41 -2.89 -15.10
C THR A 312 -43.32 -2.24 -14.05
N PRO A 313 -42.91 -1.12 -13.42
CA PRO A 313 -43.63 -0.56 -12.28
C PRO A 313 -44.93 0.16 -12.70
N THR A 314 -46.06 -0.53 -12.54
CA THR A 314 -47.42 -0.01 -12.76
C THR A 314 -48.15 0.13 -11.43
N ASN A 315 -49.18 1.00 -11.35
CA ASN A 315 -49.93 1.18 -10.10
C ASN A 315 -50.61 -0.11 -9.61
N GLY A 316 -50.86 -1.09 -10.48
CA GLY A 316 -51.44 -2.40 -10.12
C GLY A 316 -50.46 -3.35 -9.40
N ASN A 317 -49.15 -3.12 -9.51
CA ASN A 317 -48.11 -3.97 -8.92
C ASN A 317 -47.37 -3.28 -7.76
N LYS A 318 -47.91 -2.18 -7.23
CA LYS A 318 -47.32 -1.43 -6.13
C LYS A 318 -47.33 -2.28 -4.85
N ALA A 319 -46.18 -2.41 -4.20
CA ALA A 319 -46.06 -3.08 -2.92
C ALA A 319 -46.74 -2.25 -1.83
N ASN A 320 -47.62 -2.89 -1.06
CA ASN A 320 -48.31 -2.27 0.06
C ASN A 320 -47.37 -2.22 1.27
N LEU A 321 -47.07 -1.03 1.80
CA LEU A 321 -46.09 -0.83 2.87
C LEU A 321 -46.71 -0.74 4.28
N THR A 322 -47.97 -1.15 4.42
CA THR A 322 -48.68 -1.19 5.71
C THR A 322 -48.42 -2.48 6.49
N ALA A 323 -47.75 -2.40 7.65
CA ALA A 323 -47.91 -3.39 8.73
C ALA A 323 -48.84 -2.81 9.78
N ALA A 324 -49.95 -3.50 10.03
CA ALA A 324 -50.87 -3.10 11.08
C ALA A 324 -50.31 -3.48 12.45
N THR A 325 -49.96 -2.48 13.24
CA THR A 325 -49.39 -2.64 14.59
C THR A 325 -50.46 -3.11 15.59
N LEU A 326 -50.11 -4.08 16.43
CA LEU A 326 -50.96 -4.55 17.53
C LEU A 326 -50.63 -3.80 18.82
N THR A 327 -51.37 -2.72 19.07
CA THR A 327 -51.18 -1.85 20.24
C THR A 327 -52.22 -2.08 21.35
N THR A 328 -53.25 -2.90 21.12
CA THR A 328 -54.27 -3.22 22.12
C THR A 328 -54.87 -4.59 21.84
N PHE A 329 -54.66 -5.55 22.74
CA PHE A 329 -55.12 -6.94 22.62
C PHE A 329 -55.22 -7.61 23.99
N ALA A 330 -56.09 -8.63 24.11
CA ALA A 330 -56.16 -9.53 25.25
C ALA A 330 -55.77 -10.94 24.81
N VAL A 331 -55.04 -11.69 25.64
CA VAL A 331 -54.58 -13.04 25.33
C VAL A 331 -55.37 -14.06 26.12
N ASP A 332 -55.91 -15.05 25.42
CA ASP A 332 -56.55 -16.24 25.98
C ASP A 332 -55.53 -17.37 25.98
N ALA A 333 -54.82 -17.52 27.10
CA ALA A 333 -53.73 -18.49 27.24
C ALA A 333 -54.23 -19.95 27.30
N SER A 334 -55.53 -20.19 27.50
CA SER A 334 -56.10 -21.55 27.46
C SER A 334 -56.28 -22.09 26.05
N GLU A 335 -56.50 -21.19 25.08
CA GLU A 335 -56.82 -21.55 23.69
C GLU A 335 -55.70 -21.11 22.70
N ASP A 336 -54.66 -20.46 23.22
CA ASP A 336 -53.56 -19.82 22.49
C ASP A 336 -54.06 -18.81 21.43
N GLU A 337 -55.02 -17.95 21.82
CA GLU A 337 -55.69 -16.98 20.94
C GLU A 337 -55.54 -15.53 21.43
N ILE A 338 -55.62 -14.60 20.48
CA ILE A 338 -55.57 -13.16 20.74
C ILE A 338 -56.92 -12.53 20.39
N THR A 339 -57.50 -11.80 21.34
CA THR A 339 -58.75 -11.04 21.16
C THR A 339 -58.43 -9.56 20.91
N LYS A 340 -58.91 -9.03 19.78
CA LYS A 340 -58.87 -7.60 19.42
C LYS A 340 -60.15 -7.28 18.64
N ASN A 341 -60.97 -6.38 19.17
CA ASN A 341 -62.23 -5.97 18.55
C ASN A 341 -61.97 -5.37 17.15
N ALA A 342 -62.71 -5.86 16.16
CA ALA A 342 -62.66 -5.41 14.76
C ALA A 342 -61.22 -5.29 14.23
N HIS A 343 -60.45 -6.37 14.33
CA HIS A 343 -59.02 -6.33 14.05
C HIS A 343 -58.65 -6.16 12.58
N GLY A 344 -59.57 -6.45 11.65
CA GLY A 344 -59.41 -6.17 10.21
C GLY A 344 -58.36 -7.02 9.47
N PHE A 345 -57.73 -7.96 10.16
CA PHE A 345 -56.76 -8.90 9.57
C PHE A 345 -57.46 -9.97 8.72
N THR A 346 -56.73 -10.47 7.73
CA THR A 346 -57.02 -11.68 6.98
C THR A 346 -56.06 -12.82 7.34
N THR A 347 -56.49 -14.07 7.16
CA THR A 347 -55.61 -15.23 7.39
C THR A 347 -54.44 -15.18 6.42
N GLY A 348 -53.21 -15.20 6.94
CA GLY A 348 -51.96 -15.04 6.20
C GLY A 348 -51.27 -13.69 6.43
N ASP A 349 -51.95 -12.73 7.07
CA ASP A 349 -51.35 -11.42 7.37
C ASP A 349 -50.17 -11.55 8.34
N VAL A 350 -49.15 -10.72 8.14
CA VAL A 350 -47.96 -10.68 9.00
C VAL A 350 -48.10 -9.59 10.05
N VAL A 351 -47.92 -9.95 11.32
CA VAL A 351 -48.03 -9.04 12.47
C VAL A 351 -46.81 -9.12 13.38
N ARG A 352 -46.59 -8.03 14.13
CA ARG A 352 -45.50 -7.93 15.11
C ARG A 352 -45.92 -7.10 16.32
N PHE A 353 -45.36 -7.44 17.47
CA PHE A 353 -45.56 -6.72 18.73
C PHE A 353 -44.58 -5.56 18.88
N ASN A 354 -45.08 -4.38 19.26
CA ASN A 354 -44.27 -3.15 19.35
C ASN A 354 -43.63 -2.95 20.73
N THR A 355 -44.39 -3.17 21.82
CA THR A 355 -43.94 -2.82 23.17
C THR A 355 -43.76 -4.05 24.07
N THR A 356 -44.79 -4.89 24.15
CA THR A 356 -44.82 -6.05 25.04
C THR A 356 -45.47 -7.23 24.30
N ALA A 357 -44.74 -8.34 24.19
CA ALA A 357 -45.25 -9.59 23.63
C ALA A 357 -45.73 -10.52 24.77
N PRO A 358 -46.79 -11.32 24.55
CA PRO A 358 -47.18 -12.35 25.51
C PRO A 358 -46.11 -13.44 25.63
N THR A 359 -46.11 -14.15 26.76
CA THR A 359 -45.25 -15.32 27.00
C THR A 359 -45.37 -16.28 25.83
N GLY A 360 -44.26 -16.75 25.24
CA GLY A 360 -44.28 -17.60 24.02
C GLY A 360 -44.07 -16.84 22.70
N ALA A 361 -44.24 -15.51 22.70
CA ALA A 361 -43.88 -14.64 21.58
C ALA A 361 -42.81 -13.61 22.00
N ASN A 362 -42.21 -12.92 21.02
CA ASN A 362 -41.25 -11.85 21.28
C ASN A 362 -41.50 -10.64 20.35
N THR A 363 -40.89 -9.50 20.67
CA THR A 363 -41.03 -8.24 19.92
C THR A 363 -40.07 -8.16 18.71
N SER A 364 -39.22 -9.18 18.52
CA SER A 364 -38.19 -9.27 17.47
C SER A 364 -38.60 -10.13 16.27
N THR A 365 -39.58 -11.02 16.44
CA THR A 365 -40.06 -11.99 15.47
C THR A 365 -41.40 -11.54 14.88
N SER A 366 -41.57 -11.77 13.58
CA SER A 366 -42.85 -11.56 12.89
C SER A 366 -43.65 -12.85 12.90
N TYR A 367 -44.97 -12.75 13.04
CA TYR A 367 -45.89 -13.87 13.14
C TYR A 367 -46.97 -13.80 12.06
N TYR A 368 -47.50 -14.95 11.66
CA TYR A 368 -48.59 -15.06 10.70
C TYR A 368 -49.93 -15.22 11.42
N VAL A 369 -50.92 -14.46 10.98
CA VAL A 369 -52.27 -14.42 11.56
C VAL A 369 -53.14 -15.51 10.94
N ARG A 370 -53.86 -16.25 11.77
CA ARG A 370 -55.04 -17.02 11.36
C ARG A 370 -56.28 -16.42 12.02
N VAL A 371 -57.20 -15.93 11.21
CA VAL A 371 -58.46 -15.34 11.68
C VAL A 371 -59.41 -16.44 12.14
N ILE A 372 -59.97 -16.27 13.34
CA ILE A 372 -60.94 -17.21 13.91
C ILE A 372 -62.36 -16.64 13.77
N ASN A 373 -62.51 -15.35 14.05
CA ASN A 373 -63.72 -14.56 13.77
C ASN A 373 -63.34 -13.08 13.69
N ALA A 374 -64.29 -12.16 13.55
CA ALA A 374 -64.02 -10.72 13.43
C ALA A 374 -63.29 -10.07 14.63
N ASN A 375 -63.23 -10.76 15.79
CA ASN A 375 -62.66 -10.25 17.04
C ASN A 375 -61.54 -11.13 17.62
N LYS A 376 -61.28 -12.33 17.08
CA LYS A 376 -60.24 -13.26 17.54
C LYS A 376 -59.37 -13.80 16.41
N PHE A 377 -58.09 -14.00 16.69
CA PHE A 377 -57.13 -14.62 15.78
C PHE A 377 -56.01 -15.35 16.54
N ALA A 378 -55.36 -16.32 15.90
CA ALA A 378 -54.20 -17.05 16.43
C ALA A 378 -52.92 -16.65 15.69
N LEU A 379 -51.76 -16.87 16.32
CA LEU A 379 -50.45 -16.60 15.75
C LEU A 379 -49.71 -17.89 15.40
N HIS A 380 -48.95 -17.85 14.31
CA HIS A 380 -48.13 -18.97 13.82
C HIS A 380 -46.74 -18.48 13.39
N SER A 381 -45.75 -19.38 13.42
CA SER A 381 -44.36 -19.12 13.02
C SER A 381 -44.16 -19.17 11.50
N SER A 382 -45.09 -19.76 10.76
CA SER A 382 -45.06 -19.86 9.30
C SER A 382 -46.43 -19.61 8.67
N ILE A 383 -46.43 -19.22 7.39
CA ILE A 383 -47.65 -19.02 6.61
C ILE A 383 -48.42 -20.33 6.37
N SER A 384 -47.70 -21.45 6.24
CA SER A 384 -48.30 -22.77 6.09
C SER A 384 -49.11 -23.14 7.33
N ASP A 385 -48.54 -22.92 8.52
CA ASP A 385 -49.19 -23.23 9.80
C ASP A 385 -50.42 -22.35 10.05
N ALA A 386 -50.39 -21.08 9.64
CA ALA A 386 -51.57 -20.21 9.70
C ALA A 386 -52.72 -20.72 8.81
N SER A 387 -52.39 -21.24 7.61
CA SER A 387 -53.39 -21.77 6.68
C SER A 387 -54.01 -23.10 7.15
N THR A 388 -53.22 -24.00 7.73
CA THR A 388 -53.65 -25.32 8.19
C THR A 388 -54.21 -25.31 9.62
N GLY A 389 -53.73 -24.38 10.46
CA GLY A 389 -54.14 -24.24 11.85
C GLY A 389 -53.32 -25.11 12.81
N THR A 390 -52.19 -25.63 12.33
CA THR A 390 -51.22 -26.41 13.11
C THR A 390 -50.22 -25.50 13.80
N ASP A 391 -49.55 -25.97 14.86
CA ASP A 391 -48.46 -25.25 15.55
C ASP A 391 -48.75 -23.77 15.85
N LYS A 392 -49.86 -23.53 16.57
CA LYS A 392 -50.12 -22.20 17.15
C LYS A 392 -48.95 -21.81 18.06
N ILE A 393 -48.62 -20.52 18.10
CA ILE A 393 -47.68 -19.99 19.08
C ILE A 393 -48.28 -20.23 20.47
N ASN A 394 -47.65 -21.14 21.20
CA ASN A 394 -48.07 -21.52 22.53
C ASN A 394 -47.75 -20.39 23.51
N PHE A 395 -48.77 -19.80 24.13
CA PHE A 395 -48.59 -18.73 25.10
C PHE A 395 -48.34 -19.26 26.53
N THR A 396 -48.32 -20.58 26.70
CA THR A 396 -48.06 -21.32 27.92
C THR A 396 -46.60 -21.77 28.03
N ASN A 397 -45.81 -20.93 28.70
CA ASN A 397 -44.48 -21.12 29.31
C ASN A 397 -43.66 -22.41 28.98
N VAL A 398 -42.66 -22.30 28.08
CA VAL A 398 -41.40 -23.10 28.14
C VAL A 398 -40.19 -22.24 27.72
N ALA A 399 -39.21 -22.16 28.60
CA ALA A 399 -38.01 -21.32 28.48
C ALA A 399 -36.89 -21.95 27.63
N SER A 400 -36.18 -21.06 26.95
CA SER A 400 -35.01 -21.25 26.09
C SER A 400 -33.72 -21.65 26.82
N GLY A 401 -33.02 -22.65 26.26
CA GLY A 401 -31.55 -22.80 26.22
C GLY A 401 -30.73 -22.48 27.47
N GLY A 402 -30.61 -23.46 28.37
CA GLY A 402 -29.58 -23.48 29.42
C GLY A 402 -29.21 -24.92 29.77
N SER A 403 -27.96 -25.17 30.18
CA SER A 403 -27.51 -26.47 30.68
C SER A 403 -28.52 -27.05 31.67
N TYR A 404 -29.03 -28.25 31.41
CA TYR A 404 -29.89 -28.97 32.36
C TYR A 404 -29.00 -29.45 33.52
N GLY A 405 -28.73 -28.56 34.49
CA GLY A 405 -27.63 -28.62 35.45
C GLY A 405 -27.31 -29.97 36.11
N ALA A 406 -26.10 -30.03 36.65
CA ALA A 406 -25.49 -31.19 37.28
C ALA A 406 -26.40 -31.96 38.26
N ASN A 407 -26.33 -33.30 38.18
CA ASN A 407 -26.87 -34.31 39.11
C ASN A 407 -28.33 -34.76 38.89
N PHE A 408 -28.53 -35.71 37.97
CA PHE A 408 -29.66 -36.64 37.97
C PHE A 408 -29.32 -37.87 38.82
N ASN A 409 -30.23 -38.30 39.69
CA ASN A 409 -30.04 -39.50 40.50
C ASN A 409 -30.82 -40.66 39.88
N ARG A 410 -30.33 -41.91 39.98
CA ARG A 410 -31.15 -43.07 39.55
C ARG A 410 -32.24 -43.32 40.59
N ALA A 411 -33.50 -43.21 40.17
CA ALA A 411 -34.63 -43.26 41.08
C ALA A 411 -35.17 -44.67 41.31
N ASN A 412 -35.06 -45.53 40.28
CA ASN A 412 -35.63 -46.86 40.32
C ASN A 412 -34.78 -47.84 39.50
N THR A 413 -34.37 -48.94 40.14
CA THR A 413 -33.53 -49.96 39.53
C THR A 413 -34.27 -50.89 38.56
N THR A 414 -35.60 -50.89 38.61
CA THR A 414 -36.48 -51.77 37.83
C THR A 414 -37.08 -51.10 36.59
N THR A 415 -37.08 -49.75 36.52
CA THR A 415 -37.67 -48.98 35.42
C THR A 415 -36.70 -48.02 34.72
N ASP A 416 -35.41 -48.04 35.08
CA ASP A 416 -34.33 -47.23 34.48
C ASP A 416 -34.64 -45.72 34.40
N GLN A 417 -35.32 -45.20 35.42
CA GLN A 417 -35.66 -43.78 35.54
C GLN A 417 -34.59 -42.98 36.26
N LEU A 418 -34.29 -41.80 35.72
CA LEU A 418 -33.46 -40.76 36.32
C LEU A 418 -34.38 -39.71 36.96
N THR A 419 -34.16 -39.39 38.23
CA THR A 419 -34.85 -38.29 38.93
C THR A 419 -34.01 -37.04 38.99
N LYS A 420 -34.69 -35.92 38.77
CA LYS A 420 -34.26 -34.58 39.15
C LYS A 420 -35.50 -33.74 39.39
N THR A 421 -35.63 -33.18 40.59
CA THR A 421 -36.78 -32.35 40.95
C THR A 421 -36.90 -31.15 40.01
N GLY A 422 -38.05 -30.99 39.37
CA GLY A 422 -38.35 -29.87 38.47
C GLY A 422 -37.49 -29.85 37.21
N HIS A 423 -37.18 -31.02 36.62
CA HIS A 423 -36.47 -31.04 35.35
C HIS A 423 -37.38 -30.44 34.25
N SER A 424 -36.79 -29.60 33.40
CA SER A 424 -37.50 -28.95 32.28
C SER A 424 -37.09 -29.56 30.95
N ILE A 425 -36.77 -30.87 30.91
CA ILE A 425 -36.31 -31.54 29.69
C ILE A 425 -37.54 -31.99 28.87
N PRO A 426 -37.75 -31.47 27.64
CA PRO A 426 -38.79 -31.96 26.76
C PRO A 426 -38.54 -33.40 26.29
N THR A 427 -39.60 -34.16 26.06
CA THR A 427 -39.51 -35.48 25.41
C THR A 427 -38.94 -35.36 24.00
N GLY A 428 -37.95 -36.18 23.67
CA GLY A 428 -37.22 -36.16 22.39
C GLY A 428 -35.93 -35.34 22.40
N THR A 429 -35.53 -34.75 23.55
CA THR A 429 -34.31 -33.94 23.65
C THR A 429 -33.05 -34.81 23.56
N ALA A 430 -32.12 -34.44 22.68
CA ALA A 430 -30.82 -35.10 22.55
C ALA A 430 -29.89 -34.74 23.73
N VAL A 431 -29.38 -35.75 24.42
CA VAL A 431 -28.52 -35.65 25.60
C VAL A 431 -27.32 -36.59 25.51
N LYS A 432 -26.23 -36.24 26.20
CA LYS A 432 -25.03 -37.09 26.39
C LYS A 432 -24.61 -37.14 27.85
N PHE A 433 -23.94 -38.21 28.27
CA PHE A 433 -23.30 -38.29 29.58
C PHE A 433 -21.98 -37.52 29.59
N ASN A 434 -21.75 -36.70 30.62
CA ASN A 434 -20.56 -35.85 30.74
C ASN A 434 -19.28 -36.65 31.03
N THR A 435 -19.22 -37.28 32.21
CA THR A 435 -17.98 -37.79 32.82
C THR A 435 -18.02 -39.29 33.11
N THR A 436 -19.20 -39.83 33.42
CA THR A 436 -19.38 -41.25 33.77
C THR A 436 -20.67 -41.75 33.15
N ALA A 437 -20.62 -42.85 32.41
CA ALA A 437 -21.78 -43.49 31.79
C ALA A 437 -22.02 -44.88 32.38
N PRO A 438 -23.28 -45.33 32.47
CA PRO A 438 -23.60 -46.66 32.99
C PRO A 438 -23.17 -47.79 32.07
N THR A 439 -23.16 -49.04 32.56
CA THR A 439 -22.70 -50.23 31.83
C THR A 439 -23.47 -50.51 30.54
N GLY A 440 -24.69 -49.98 30.37
CA GLY A 440 -25.48 -50.01 29.14
C GLY A 440 -25.38 -48.75 28.25
N ALA A 441 -24.55 -47.77 28.61
CA ALA A 441 -24.35 -46.52 27.87
C ALA A 441 -22.87 -46.11 27.79
N ASN A 442 -22.56 -45.06 27.02
CA ASN A 442 -21.22 -44.48 26.98
C ASN A 442 -21.29 -42.95 26.86
N THR A 443 -20.18 -42.27 27.12
CA THR A 443 -20.07 -40.80 27.05
C THR A 443 -19.98 -40.27 25.61
N THR A 444 -19.83 -41.15 24.62
CA THR A 444 -19.64 -40.78 23.20
C THR A 444 -20.95 -40.78 22.41
N SER A 445 -21.92 -41.60 22.81
CA SER A 445 -23.18 -41.82 22.10
C SER A 445 -24.23 -40.80 22.51
N THR A 446 -25.11 -40.46 21.56
CA THR A 446 -26.23 -39.54 21.80
C THR A 446 -27.47 -40.33 22.17
N TYR A 447 -28.14 -39.90 23.24
CA TYR A 447 -29.38 -40.49 23.74
C TYR A 447 -30.50 -39.46 23.68
N TYR A 448 -31.74 -39.93 23.77
CA TYR A 448 -32.92 -39.07 23.71
C TYR A 448 -33.73 -39.21 24.99
N ALA A 449 -33.94 -38.10 25.68
CA ALA A 449 -34.67 -38.05 26.93
C ALA A 449 -36.18 -38.05 26.69
N ARG A 450 -36.92 -38.86 27.45
CA ARG A 450 -38.38 -38.82 27.54
C ARG A 450 -38.78 -38.43 28.97
N ALA A 451 -39.54 -37.34 29.09
CA ALA A 451 -40.13 -36.95 30.37
C ALA A 451 -41.25 -37.94 30.73
N VAL A 452 -41.17 -38.55 31.90
CA VAL A 452 -42.22 -39.43 32.42
C VAL A 452 -43.16 -38.62 33.33
N ASP A 453 -42.60 -37.73 34.15
CA ASP A 453 -43.30 -36.69 34.90
C ASP A 453 -42.37 -35.47 35.10
N ALA A 454 -42.79 -34.47 35.88
CA ALA A 454 -42.01 -33.25 36.15
C ALA A 454 -40.69 -33.49 36.91
N ASN A 455 -40.47 -34.69 37.44
CA ASN A 455 -39.33 -35.05 38.28
C ASN A 455 -38.55 -36.27 37.77
N THR A 456 -39.06 -37.03 36.79
CA THR A 456 -38.46 -38.26 36.25
C THR A 456 -38.29 -38.24 34.72
N VAL A 457 -37.17 -38.81 34.24
CA VAL A 457 -36.81 -38.97 32.82
C VAL A 457 -36.34 -40.39 32.54
N THR A 458 -36.63 -40.90 31.35
CA THR A 458 -36.04 -42.13 30.77
C THR A 458 -35.18 -41.79 29.57
N LEU A 459 -34.13 -42.58 29.30
CA LEU A 459 -33.25 -42.39 28.13
C LEU A 459 -33.53 -43.45 27.08
N HIS A 460 -33.54 -43.04 25.82
CA HIS A 460 -33.80 -43.90 24.67
C HIS A 460 -32.66 -43.81 23.65
N SER A 461 -32.41 -44.89 22.93
CA SER A 461 -31.36 -44.96 21.90
C SER A 461 -31.68 -44.18 20.62
N THR A 462 -32.96 -43.85 20.38
CA THR A 462 -33.41 -43.11 19.19
C THR A 462 -34.47 -42.06 19.54
N ALA A 463 -34.54 -40.98 18.74
CA ALA A 463 -35.52 -39.90 18.93
C ALA A 463 -36.96 -40.41 18.82
N ALA A 464 -37.24 -41.25 17.82
CA ALA A 464 -38.54 -41.89 17.63
C ALA A 464 -38.91 -42.80 18.82
N GLY A 465 -37.92 -43.51 19.39
CA GLY A 465 -38.09 -44.33 20.58
C GLY A 465 -38.45 -43.52 21.83
N ALA A 466 -37.91 -42.31 22.00
CA ALA A 466 -38.27 -41.41 23.10
C ALA A 466 -39.73 -40.93 23.03
N VAL A 467 -40.24 -40.64 21.83
CA VAL A 467 -41.64 -40.26 21.62
C VAL A 467 -42.57 -41.47 21.79
N ALA A 468 -42.17 -42.64 21.29
CA ALA A 468 -42.97 -43.89 21.34
C ALA A 468 -42.89 -44.65 22.68
N GLY A 469 -41.85 -44.41 23.49
CA GLY A 469 -41.63 -45.08 24.79
C GLY A 469 -40.93 -46.43 24.65
N THR A 470 -40.23 -46.67 23.54
CA THR A 470 -39.58 -47.95 23.20
C THR A 470 -38.06 -47.80 23.15
N GLY A 471 -37.31 -48.89 23.35
CA GLY A 471 -35.84 -48.86 23.29
C GLY A 471 -35.19 -48.08 24.44
N ILE A 472 -35.69 -48.29 25.66
CA ILE A 472 -35.14 -47.70 26.88
C ILE A 472 -33.71 -48.22 27.08
N VAL A 473 -32.79 -47.32 27.38
CA VAL A 473 -31.38 -47.61 27.66
C VAL A 473 -31.27 -48.18 29.08
N ASP A 474 -30.64 -49.35 29.20
CA ASP A 474 -30.36 -49.97 30.49
C ASP A 474 -29.30 -49.16 31.24
N LEU A 475 -29.63 -48.71 32.46
CA LEU A 475 -28.77 -47.91 33.32
C LEU A 475 -28.24 -48.73 34.53
N SER A 476 -28.35 -50.06 34.50
CA SER A 476 -27.85 -50.94 35.56
C SER A 476 -26.32 -50.91 35.69
N GLY A 477 -25.80 -50.99 36.92
CA GLY A 477 -24.37 -51.19 37.22
C GLY A 477 -23.49 -49.94 37.47
N ALA A 478 -24.05 -48.76 37.75
CA ALA A 478 -23.30 -47.50 37.77
C ALA A 478 -23.65 -46.56 38.95
N PRO A 479 -22.78 -45.59 39.30
CA PRO A 479 -22.85 -44.79 40.54
C PRO A 479 -24.13 -43.95 40.68
N ALA A 480 -24.41 -43.48 41.90
CA ALA A 480 -25.69 -42.88 42.29
C ALA A 480 -26.10 -41.60 41.53
N ASN A 481 -25.14 -40.87 40.94
CA ASN A 481 -25.36 -39.53 40.37
C ASN A 481 -24.79 -39.44 38.93
N TYR A 482 -25.53 -38.80 38.02
CA TYR A 482 -25.19 -38.61 36.61
C TYR A 482 -25.29 -37.15 36.18
N GLU A 483 -24.44 -36.71 35.27
CA GLU A 483 -24.56 -35.40 34.61
C GLU A 483 -24.91 -35.59 33.13
N LEU A 484 -26.01 -34.96 32.70
CA LEU A 484 -26.46 -34.94 31.31
C LEU A 484 -26.22 -33.57 30.70
N LEU A 485 -25.58 -33.52 29.53
CA LEU A 485 -25.44 -32.31 28.71
C LEU A 485 -26.41 -32.37 27.53
N SER A 486 -27.04 -31.24 27.22
CA SER A 486 -27.67 -31.03 25.92
C SER A 486 -26.58 -30.97 24.85
N GLN A 487 -26.77 -31.64 23.73
CA GLN A 487 -25.81 -31.63 22.63
C GLN A 487 -25.64 -30.21 22.06
N GLN A 488 -24.59 -29.50 22.47
CA GLN A 488 -24.00 -28.42 21.68
C GLN A 488 -23.14 -29.08 20.59
N ALA A 489 -23.09 -28.49 19.39
CA ALA A 489 -22.21 -28.95 18.32
C ALA A 489 -20.76 -29.00 18.83
N ASP A 490 -20.21 -30.20 18.99
CA ASP A 490 -18.82 -30.42 19.38
C ASP A 490 -17.90 -29.78 18.34
N TYR A 491 -17.26 -28.66 18.68
CA TYR A 491 -16.19 -28.03 17.89
C TYR A 491 -14.95 -28.92 18.01
N LYS A 492 -14.74 -29.82 17.05
CA LYS A 492 -13.51 -30.61 17.00
C LYS A 492 -12.40 -29.81 16.33
N LEU A 493 -11.38 -29.47 17.11
CA LEU A 493 -10.06 -29.12 16.59
C LEU A 493 -9.38 -30.44 16.19
N ASP A 494 -9.41 -30.81 14.90
CA ASP A 494 -8.61 -31.94 14.40
C ASP A 494 -7.21 -31.41 14.07
N ALA A 495 -6.21 -31.76 14.88
CA ALA A 495 -4.84 -31.28 14.75
C ALA A 495 -4.13 -31.78 13.47
N ASP A 496 -4.72 -32.76 12.78
CA ASP A 496 -4.09 -33.42 11.62
C ASP A 496 -4.90 -33.29 10.31
N LYS A 497 -5.96 -32.46 10.29
CA LYS A 497 -6.71 -32.14 9.06
C LYS A 497 -6.82 -30.64 8.86
N ASN A 498 -6.13 -30.17 7.83
CA ASN A 498 -6.10 -28.76 7.39
C ASN A 498 -7.44 -28.33 6.71
N THR A 499 -8.58 -28.74 7.27
CA THR A 499 -9.93 -28.49 6.76
C THR A 499 -10.86 -28.15 7.91
N TYR A 500 -11.38 -26.92 7.89
CA TYR A 500 -12.50 -26.49 8.73
C TYR A 500 -13.80 -26.93 8.05
N GLU A 501 -14.45 -27.99 8.53
CA GLU A 501 -15.85 -28.23 8.19
C GLU A 501 -16.74 -27.58 9.25
N LEU A 502 -17.16 -26.36 8.96
CA LEU A 502 -18.36 -25.77 9.55
C LEU A 502 -19.52 -26.20 8.64
N THR A 503 -20.49 -26.97 9.15
CA THR A 503 -21.68 -27.32 8.37
C THR A 503 -22.41 -26.04 7.97
N GLY A 504 -22.18 -25.58 6.73
CA GLY A 504 -22.83 -24.41 6.12
C GLY A 504 -21.91 -23.30 5.59
N GLN A 505 -20.60 -23.29 5.85
CA GLN A 505 -19.70 -22.27 5.27
C GLN A 505 -18.43 -22.89 4.68
N SER A 506 -18.30 -22.83 3.36
CA SER A 506 -17.10 -23.25 2.63
C SER A 506 -16.05 -22.13 2.66
N TYR A 507 -15.00 -22.32 3.44
CA TYR A 507 -13.81 -21.46 3.39
C TYR A 507 -12.83 -22.01 2.36
N SER A 508 -12.75 -21.35 1.19
CA SER A 508 -11.70 -21.66 0.21
C SER A 508 -10.40 -20.95 0.60
N GLN A 509 -9.30 -21.70 0.55
CA GLN A 509 -7.97 -21.20 0.84
C GLN A 509 -7.34 -20.64 -0.45
N TYR A 510 -6.87 -19.39 -0.41
CA TYR A 510 -6.31 -18.70 -1.56
C TYR A 510 -4.86 -18.29 -1.30
N THR A 511 -4.09 -18.19 -2.39
CA THR A 511 -2.73 -17.66 -2.36
C THR A 511 -2.75 -16.23 -2.87
N LEU A 512 -2.44 -15.29 -1.99
CA LEU A 512 -2.15 -13.91 -2.38
C LEU A 512 -0.66 -13.86 -2.74
N THR A 513 -0.37 -13.53 -3.98
CA THR A 513 1.02 -13.33 -4.42
C THR A 513 1.42 -11.90 -4.17
N GLY A 514 2.41 -11.76 -3.29
CA GLY A 514 3.16 -10.55 -3.11
C GLY A 514 4.41 -10.64 -3.98
N GLY A 515 4.61 -9.59 -4.77
CA GLY A 515 5.54 -9.39 -5.87
C GLY A 515 6.53 -10.49 -6.27
N ALA A 516 6.51 -10.73 -7.57
CA ALA A 516 7.63 -11.29 -8.30
C ALA A 516 8.97 -10.61 -7.91
N SER A 517 10.03 -11.43 -7.87
CA SER A 517 11.38 -10.95 -7.64
C SER A 517 11.87 -10.18 -8.87
N ILE A 518 12.75 -9.18 -8.66
CA ILE A 518 13.31 -8.42 -9.76
C ILE A 518 14.17 -9.36 -10.61
N SER A 519 13.76 -9.57 -11.86
CA SER A 519 14.51 -10.32 -12.86
C SER A 519 15.64 -9.47 -13.43
N SER A 520 15.38 -8.20 -13.72
CA SER A 520 16.40 -7.29 -14.24
C SER A 520 16.05 -5.81 -14.04
N PHE A 521 17.01 -4.89 -14.11
CA PHE A 521 16.77 -3.45 -14.00
C PHE A 521 17.43 -2.67 -15.14
N ASN A 522 16.75 -1.75 -15.80
CA ASN A 522 17.33 -0.90 -16.84
C ASN A 522 17.12 0.57 -16.48
N VAL A 523 18.10 1.41 -16.81
CA VAL A 523 17.99 2.85 -16.62
C VAL A 523 17.68 3.48 -17.98
N GLY A 524 16.53 4.15 -18.08
CA GLY A 524 16.09 4.88 -19.26
C GLY A 524 16.88 6.17 -19.50
N ALA A 525 16.69 6.77 -20.67
CA ALA A 525 17.39 8.00 -21.06
C ALA A 525 16.97 9.24 -20.27
N ASP A 526 15.78 9.18 -19.68
CA ASP A 526 15.20 10.11 -18.71
C ASP A 526 15.66 9.85 -17.27
N GLY A 527 16.56 8.88 -17.06
CA GLY A 527 17.05 8.48 -15.75
C GLY A 527 16.10 7.57 -14.96
N ASN A 528 14.97 7.16 -15.54
CA ASN A 528 14.03 6.26 -14.87
C ASN A 528 14.60 4.84 -14.74
N ILE A 529 14.55 4.29 -13.52
CA ILE A 529 15.05 2.96 -13.20
C ILE A 529 13.86 2.00 -13.30
N ASN A 530 13.77 1.37 -14.45
CA ASN A 530 12.75 0.39 -14.78
C ASN A 530 13.17 -0.98 -14.23
N MET A 531 12.36 -1.52 -13.34
CA MET A 531 12.52 -2.87 -12.82
C MET A 531 11.61 -3.81 -13.60
N LEU A 532 12.17 -4.90 -14.12
CA LEU A 532 11.44 -6.03 -14.68
C LEU A 532 11.35 -7.12 -13.61
N LEU A 533 10.14 -7.59 -13.35
CA LEU A 533 9.86 -8.63 -12.37
C LEU A 533 9.80 -10.02 -13.04
N THR A 534 9.93 -11.08 -12.25
CA THR A 534 9.81 -12.48 -12.71
C THR A 534 8.43 -12.82 -13.28
N ASP A 535 7.41 -12.03 -12.99
CA ASP A 535 6.06 -12.14 -13.59
C ASP A 535 5.93 -11.43 -14.96
N GLY A 536 7.02 -10.82 -15.45
CA GLY A 536 7.06 -10.08 -16.71
C GLY A 536 6.55 -8.63 -16.62
N THR A 537 6.10 -8.18 -15.45
CA THR A 537 5.65 -6.79 -15.26
C THR A 537 6.83 -5.83 -15.10
N GLN A 538 6.65 -4.58 -15.53
CA GLN A 538 7.64 -3.52 -15.39
C GLN A 538 7.08 -2.34 -14.58
N TYR A 539 7.89 -1.79 -13.69
CA TYR A 539 7.56 -0.53 -12.99
C TYR A 539 8.80 0.34 -12.80
N VAL A 540 8.59 1.66 -12.66
CA VAL A 540 9.65 2.63 -12.35
C VAL A 540 9.87 2.64 -10.84
N ARG A 541 11.06 2.24 -10.38
CA ARG A 541 11.39 2.28 -8.95
C ARG A 541 11.76 3.68 -8.48
N GLY A 542 12.56 4.34 -9.29
CA GLY A 542 13.23 5.58 -8.95
C GLY A 542 13.78 6.24 -10.19
N GLN A 543 14.29 7.46 -10.04
CA GLN A 543 14.84 8.24 -11.13
C GLN A 543 16.16 8.86 -10.68
N VAL A 544 17.20 8.68 -11.49
CA VAL A 544 18.47 9.39 -11.33
C VAL A 544 18.25 10.83 -11.76
N LEU A 545 18.59 11.79 -10.90
CA LEU A 545 18.50 13.21 -11.22
C LEU A 545 19.86 13.75 -11.65
N ALA A 546 19.84 14.80 -12.46
CA ALA A 546 21.02 15.52 -12.90
C ALA A 546 20.90 17.00 -12.50
N GLN A 547 22.06 17.61 -12.22
CA GLN A 547 22.16 19.02 -11.86
C GLN A 547 23.14 19.73 -12.79
N ASN A 548 22.78 20.92 -13.26
CA ASN A 548 23.73 21.85 -13.87
C ASN A 548 24.00 23.04 -12.94
N PHE A 549 25.10 23.74 -13.19
CA PHE A 549 25.53 24.89 -12.39
C PHE A 549 25.73 26.11 -13.29
N ASN A 550 25.24 27.27 -12.83
CA ASN A 550 25.40 28.53 -13.56
C ASN A 550 26.87 28.93 -13.68
N ASN A 551 27.68 28.65 -12.64
CA ASN A 551 29.11 28.87 -12.65
C ASN A 551 29.88 27.59 -12.34
N THR A 552 30.15 26.80 -13.38
CA THR A 552 30.95 25.56 -13.27
C THR A 552 32.39 25.79 -12.80
N GLN A 553 32.95 27.00 -12.94
CA GLN A 553 34.31 27.31 -12.49
C GLN A 553 34.40 27.53 -10.97
N ALA A 554 33.28 27.73 -10.27
CA ALA A 554 33.26 27.81 -8.81
C ALA A 554 33.28 26.42 -8.13
N LEU A 555 33.14 25.34 -8.91
CA LEU A 555 33.26 23.97 -8.43
C LEU A 555 34.71 23.65 -8.07
N MET A 556 34.92 23.13 -6.86
CA MET A 556 36.25 22.76 -6.37
C MET A 556 36.44 21.25 -6.44
N LYS A 557 37.53 20.79 -7.09
CA LYS A 557 37.85 19.36 -7.21
C LYS A 557 38.38 18.82 -5.88
N GLN A 558 37.72 17.79 -5.33
CA GLN A 558 38.12 17.14 -4.06
C GLN A 558 38.89 15.82 -4.28
N GLY A 559 39.11 15.43 -5.55
CA GLY A 559 39.68 14.13 -5.92
C GLY A 559 38.61 13.16 -6.38
N SER A 560 39.02 12.01 -6.95
CA SER A 560 38.09 10.98 -7.48
C SER A 560 36.98 11.50 -8.41
N ASN A 561 37.26 12.60 -9.13
CA ASN A 561 36.30 13.34 -9.96
C ASN A 561 35.04 13.87 -9.24
N LEU A 562 35.15 14.07 -7.93
CA LEU A 562 34.16 14.75 -7.10
C LEU A 562 34.41 16.26 -7.07
N TYR A 563 33.32 17.01 -7.11
CA TYR A 563 33.29 18.47 -7.02
C TYR A 563 32.48 18.92 -5.80
N SER A 564 33.06 19.79 -4.98
CA SER A 564 32.39 20.47 -3.87
C SER A 564 32.14 21.95 -4.18
N ASN A 565 31.73 22.73 -3.18
CA ASN A 565 31.36 24.15 -3.31
C ASN A 565 30.14 24.39 -4.22
N LEU A 566 29.21 23.43 -4.21
CA LEU A 566 28.00 23.39 -5.04
C LEU A 566 27.09 24.62 -4.85
N GLY A 567 26.98 25.10 -3.61
CA GLY A 567 26.14 26.26 -3.28
C GLY A 567 26.62 27.55 -3.96
N THR A 568 27.93 27.77 -3.97
CA THR A 568 28.59 28.92 -4.61
C THR A 568 28.58 28.79 -6.14
N ALA A 569 28.59 27.57 -6.67
CA ALA A 569 28.48 27.31 -8.10
C ALA A 569 27.11 27.67 -8.69
N GLY A 570 26.10 27.90 -7.83
CA GLY A 570 24.77 28.33 -8.22
C GLY A 570 24.04 27.22 -8.98
N PRO A 571 23.41 26.26 -8.28
CA PRO A 571 22.63 25.21 -8.92
C PRO A 571 21.52 25.83 -9.76
N LEU A 572 21.35 25.33 -10.98
CA LEU A 572 20.21 25.65 -11.84
C LEU A 572 18.90 25.36 -11.08
N GLY A 573 17.96 26.31 -11.07
CA GLY A 573 16.69 26.21 -10.34
C GLY A 573 16.65 26.92 -8.98
N THR A 574 17.79 27.39 -8.46
CA THR A 574 17.86 28.15 -7.20
C THR A 574 17.99 29.66 -7.45
N THR A 575 17.33 30.47 -6.61
CA THR A 575 17.45 31.95 -6.66
C THR A 575 18.51 32.40 -5.65
N GLY A 576 19.80 32.34 -6.02
CA GLY A 576 20.91 32.87 -5.21
C GLY A 576 22.23 32.10 -5.32
N ASN A 577 23.34 32.76 -4.98
CA ASN A 577 24.70 32.20 -5.04
C ASN A 577 25.13 31.46 -3.75
N THR A 578 24.19 31.10 -2.89
CA THR A 578 24.43 30.36 -1.64
C THR A 578 23.29 29.37 -1.41
N ALA A 579 23.24 28.31 -2.21
CA ALA A 579 22.22 27.28 -2.06
C ALA A 579 22.60 26.29 -0.94
N SER A 580 21.67 26.03 -0.02
CA SER A 580 21.74 24.96 0.97
C SER A 580 21.64 23.58 0.31
N ALA A 581 22.09 22.51 0.97
CA ALA A 581 22.02 21.13 0.47
C ALA A 581 20.60 20.74 0.01
N THR A 582 19.56 21.20 0.72
CA THR A 582 18.15 20.97 0.36
C THR A 582 17.74 21.70 -0.92
N GLU A 583 18.25 22.90 -1.16
CA GLU A 583 17.95 23.70 -2.36
C GLU A 583 18.71 23.16 -3.58
N ILE A 584 19.95 22.69 -3.39
CA ILE A 584 20.73 22.02 -4.43
C ILE A 584 20.01 20.75 -4.89
N LEU A 585 19.49 19.94 -3.95
CA LEU A 585 18.70 18.78 -4.30
C LEU A 585 17.38 19.21 -4.96
N GLY A 586 16.67 20.20 -4.43
CA GLY A 586 15.41 20.69 -4.99
C GLY A 586 15.50 21.27 -6.41
N GLY A 587 16.68 21.69 -6.86
CA GLY A 587 16.94 22.11 -8.24
C GLY A 587 17.38 21.00 -9.19
N ALA A 588 17.55 19.77 -8.70
CA ALA A 588 17.95 18.63 -9.50
C ALA A 588 16.76 18.12 -10.32
N GLU A 589 16.95 18.02 -11.63
CA GLU A 589 15.88 17.73 -12.58
C GLU A 589 16.13 16.41 -13.30
N ALA A 590 15.08 15.92 -13.96
CA ALA A 590 15.18 14.74 -14.81
C ALA A 590 16.18 14.99 -15.97
N PRO A 591 17.08 14.04 -16.25
CA PRO A 591 17.94 14.06 -17.44
C PRO A 591 17.13 14.27 -18.73
N GLY A 592 17.64 15.10 -19.64
CA GLY A 592 16.94 15.48 -20.87
C GLY A 592 15.91 16.60 -20.73
N ASN A 593 15.66 17.10 -19.51
CA ASN A 593 14.79 18.25 -19.24
C ASN A 593 15.62 19.50 -18.86
N ALA A 594 15.06 20.70 -18.99
CA ALA A 594 15.72 21.96 -18.61
C ALA A 594 17.13 22.19 -19.21
N GLY A 595 17.39 21.64 -20.41
CA GLY A 595 18.70 21.73 -21.08
C GLY A 595 19.75 20.73 -20.57
N LEU A 596 19.38 19.82 -19.67
CA LEU A 596 20.25 18.75 -19.20
C LEU A 596 20.41 17.65 -20.27
N GLY A 597 21.58 17.02 -20.27
CA GLY A 597 21.88 15.86 -21.06
C GLY A 597 21.05 14.64 -20.68
N ARG A 598 20.95 13.68 -21.61
CA ARG A 598 20.26 12.40 -21.39
C ARG A 598 21.20 11.38 -20.78
N ILE A 599 20.67 10.41 -20.05
CA ILE A 599 21.48 9.30 -19.54
C ILE A 599 21.63 8.22 -20.62
N GLU A 600 22.83 7.72 -20.80
CA GLU A 600 23.12 6.48 -21.53
C GLU A 600 23.47 5.40 -20.52
N SER A 601 22.63 4.38 -20.43
CA SER A 601 22.87 3.21 -19.58
C SER A 601 23.85 2.24 -20.25
N GLY A 602 24.72 1.62 -19.45
CA GLY A 602 25.74 0.71 -19.96
C GLY A 602 26.94 1.41 -20.57
N ALA A 603 27.15 2.69 -20.26
CA ALA A 603 28.19 3.50 -20.85
C ALA A 603 28.91 4.38 -19.80
N LEU A 604 30.16 4.71 -20.08
CA LEU A 604 30.97 5.62 -19.29
C LEU A 604 31.51 6.75 -20.17
N GLU A 605 31.52 7.96 -19.62
CA GLU A 605 32.22 9.09 -20.22
C GLU A 605 33.73 8.95 -20.00
N LEU A 606 34.53 9.12 -21.05
CA LEU A 606 36.00 9.15 -20.96
C LEU A 606 36.51 10.56 -20.62
N SER A 607 37.80 10.66 -20.29
CA SER A 607 38.46 11.95 -20.14
C SER A 607 38.31 12.79 -21.41
N ASN A 608 38.15 14.11 -21.25
CA ASN A 608 38.14 15.04 -22.37
C ASN A 608 39.55 15.52 -22.77
N VAL A 609 40.59 14.92 -22.18
CA VAL A 609 41.99 15.23 -22.45
C VAL A 609 42.40 14.70 -23.83
N ASP A 610 42.96 15.56 -24.66
CA ASP A 610 43.53 15.21 -25.96
C ASP A 610 45.05 15.05 -25.83
N MET A 611 45.52 13.80 -25.88
CA MET A 611 46.94 13.47 -25.71
C MET A 611 47.87 14.24 -26.65
N ALA A 612 47.49 14.39 -27.92
CA ALA A 612 48.33 15.04 -28.92
C ALA A 612 48.47 16.55 -28.60
N ARG A 613 47.37 17.18 -28.21
CA ARG A 613 47.36 18.60 -27.81
C ARG A 613 48.13 18.83 -26.51
N GLU A 614 47.95 17.96 -25.51
CA GLU A 614 48.68 18.06 -24.25
C GLU A 614 50.18 17.88 -24.45
N PHE A 615 50.64 16.90 -25.24
CA PHE A 615 52.07 16.75 -25.54
C PHE A 615 52.65 17.92 -26.32
N ALA A 616 51.92 18.45 -27.31
CA ALA A 616 52.37 19.65 -28.03
C ALA A 616 52.55 20.83 -27.06
N THR A 617 51.57 21.05 -26.18
CA THR A 617 51.60 22.11 -25.16
C THR A 617 52.70 21.88 -24.12
N MET A 618 52.95 20.62 -23.74
CA MET A 618 54.05 20.24 -22.86
C MET A 618 55.39 20.60 -23.49
N ILE A 619 55.61 20.22 -24.76
CA ILE A 619 56.85 20.50 -25.48
C ILE A 619 57.08 22.01 -25.61
N THR A 620 56.05 22.79 -25.94
CA THR A 620 56.20 24.26 -26.02
C THR A 620 56.50 24.88 -24.66
N THR A 621 55.83 24.41 -23.59
CA THR A 621 56.05 24.90 -22.22
C THR A 621 57.43 24.52 -21.70
N GLN A 622 57.91 23.30 -21.97
CA GLN A 622 59.26 22.84 -21.63
C GLN A 622 60.33 23.64 -22.37
N ARG A 623 60.14 23.92 -23.67
CA ARG A 623 61.06 24.78 -24.44
C ARG A 623 61.10 26.20 -23.87
N ALA A 624 59.95 26.75 -23.47
CA ALA A 624 59.89 28.06 -22.82
C ALA A 624 60.58 28.08 -21.44
N PHE A 625 60.39 27.02 -20.64
CA PHE A 625 61.09 26.83 -19.37
C PHE A 625 62.62 26.76 -19.56
N GLN A 626 63.10 25.95 -20.51
CA GLN A 626 64.53 25.82 -20.82
C GLN A 626 65.12 27.15 -21.35
N ALA A 627 64.37 27.88 -22.17
CA ALA A 627 64.79 29.21 -22.65
C ALA A 627 64.97 30.19 -21.47
N ASN A 628 64.02 30.24 -20.54
CA ASN A 628 64.13 31.08 -19.35
C ASN A 628 65.29 30.66 -18.43
N ALA A 629 65.52 29.36 -18.27
CA ALA A 629 66.66 28.85 -17.50
C ALA A 629 68.00 29.28 -18.11
N ARG A 630 68.12 29.22 -19.46
CA ARG A 630 69.31 29.71 -20.17
C ARG A 630 69.52 31.22 -19.97
N VAL A 631 68.46 32.04 -19.97
CA VAL A 631 68.58 33.50 -19.72
C VAL A 631 69.15 33.78 -18.33
N ILE A 632 68.79 32.98 -17.33
CA ILE A 632 69.33 33.11 -15.97
C ILE A 632 70.81 32.71 -15.94
N SER A 633 71.18 31.57 -16.53
CA SER A 633 72.59 31.14 -16.57
C SER A 633 73.47 32.14 -17.32
N THR A 634 73.02 32.64 -18.47
CA THR A 634 73.77 33.68 -19.21
C THR A 634 73.86 34.99 -18.42
N SER A 635 72.84 35.33 -17.63
CA SER A 635 72.90 36.53 -16.76
C SER A 635 73.91 36.34 -15.63
N ASP A 636 74.02 35.12 -15.08
CA ASP A 636 74.99 34.78 -14.04
C ASP A 636 76.43 34.79 -14.57
N GLU A 637 76.64 34.24 -15.78
CA GLU A 637 77.92 34.33 -16.49
C GLU A 637 78.36 35.78 -16.72
N ILE A 638 77.47 36.65 -17.20
CA ILE A 638 77.76 38.09 -17.39
C ILE A 638 78.08 38.77 -16.05
N LEU A 639 77.36 38.42 -14.96
CA LEU A 639 77.66 38.96 -13.63
C LEU A 639 79.04 38.53 -13.13
N GLN A 640 79.40 37.27 -13.38
CA GLN A 640 80.70 36.72 -13.01
C GLN A 640 81.84 37.38 -13.81
N GLU A 641 81.67 37.58 -15.11
CA GLU A 641 82.61 38.33 -15.95
C GLU A 641 82.74 39.79 -15.52
N MET A 642 81.63 40.48 -15.21
CA MET A 642 81.69 41.85 -14.71
C MET A 642 82.38 41.94 -13.34
N MET A 643 82.24 40.93 -12.47
CA MET A 643 83.00 40.88 -11.21
C MET A 643 84.49 40.65 -11.44
N GLN A 644 84.87 39.87 -12.45
CA GLN A 644 86.25 39.65 -12.84
C GLN A 644 86.88 40.90 -13.47
N LEU A 645 86.13 41.68 -14.24
CA LEU A 645 86.57 42.97 -14.82
C LEU A 645 86.69 44.10 -13.79
N LYS A 646 86.03 43.98 -12.63
CA LYS A 646 86.11 44.96 -11.54
C LYS A 646 87.36 44.76 -10.66
N ARG A 647 88.00 43.60 -10.72
CA ARG A 647 89.32 43.35 -10.13
C ARG A 647 90.39 43.78 -11.11
#